data_AF-A0A482V8U4-F1
#
_entry.id   AF-A0A482V8U4-F1
#
_cell.length_a   1.000
_cell.length_b   1.000
_cell.length_c   1.000
_cell.angle_alpha   90.00
_cell.angle_beta   90.00
_cell.angle_gamma   90.00
#
_symmetry.space_group_name_H-M   'P 1'
#
loop_
_entity.id
_entity.type
_entity.pdbx_description
1 polymer ?
#
loop_
_entity_poly.entity_id
_entity_poly.type
_entity_poly.pdbx_seq_one_letter_code
_entity_poly.pdbx_strand_id
1 'polypeptide(L)'
;MSGEQKIRVGSRKSELALIQTRHVISLLKNVHPDKDFEIVTMSTLGDKVLDIPLPKIGEKSLFTKELEAALTTGYVDFVVHSLKDLPTSLPPGMAIGAVLTREDPRDALVLQKDYENSLLEMLPEGSVIGTSSLRRSAQLARKYPHLKVESIRGNLNTRLKKLDDLGRYQGIILASAGLIRMGWTNRITKILEPDELLYAVGQGALAVECRESDEKTITLLKPLYDISTAVRVIAERSFLKTLGGGCSAPVAVSSELTKNKENKYTLKLKGGVWSLDGKEEIIEISDCEVEIKENKRCAGCPYNLQSENAGCFKDIENLKRCDQCPNGGPVKKPKLEHVPLDLLKNDPHDHCPVELPIGVDFMGKCPYLESSLVGKCPVNGAIEGVGNLKECPFYKEGKVQELPEATISTNSKNYCGLVLHDAIASEVFDEAQKLGVEVAKILMKKGASGIMAKAQATIHNSVVVITGASSGLGEALAHEFYKQGCQVVLCSRRRQELERVRSDLLRTHPTIPTLPPIINPLDLSDINSLPTHVEKILSITGKIDILINNGGVSHRGTVISTKPDVDIKIMLVNYFGAVALTKAVLPDMMKNKCGHVVFVSSVQGLVALPERSAYCASKHALQGFCDSLRAEVAAYNISVTVISPGYIKTELSRNALTGAGNQHGEMDVATERGYLPEYVASEVGKAVVQKKKE
;
A
#
# COMPACT_ATOMS: atom_id res chain seq x y z
N MET A 1 -39.87 -13.97 -25.43
CA MET A 1 -39.66 -13.12 -24.24
C MET A 1 -38.20 -13.29 -23.84
N SER A 2 -37.33 -12.38 -24.28
CA SER A 2 -35.93 -12.35 -23.85
C SER A 2 -35.89 -11.92 -22.38
N GLY A 3 -35.46 -12.80 -21.48
CA GLY A 3 -35.38 -12.48 -20.05
C GLY A 3 -34.57 -11.20 -19.84
N GLU A 4 -35.10 -10.25 -19.07
CA GLU A 4 -34.41 -9.00 -18.75
C GLU A 4 -33.06 -9.30 -18.11
N GLN A 5 -32.00 -8.86 -18.77
CA GLN A 5 -30.63 -9.08 -18.32
C GLN A 5 -30.36 -8.14 -17.14
N LYS A 6 -30.18 -8.70 -15.95
CA LYS A 6 -29.82 -7.97 -14.72
C LYS A 6 -28.46 -7.27 -14.87
N ILE A 7 -28.35 -6.06 -14.35
CA ILE A 7 -27.11 -5.28 -14.32
C ILE A 7 -26.29 -5.73 -13.10
N ARG A 8 -25.10 -6.28 -13.34
CA ARG A 8 -24.23 -6.86 -12.31
C ARG A 8 -23.28 -5.81 -11.76
N VAL A 9 -23.32 -5.61 -10.45
CA VAL A 9 -22.58 -4.58 -9.73
C VAL A 9 -21.53 -5.23 -8.84
N GLY A 10 -20.25 -5.00 -9.14
CA GLY A 10 -19.16 -5.50 -8.33
C GLY A 10 -19.04 -4.76 -7.00
N SER A 11 -18.75 -5.49 -5.92
CA SER A 11 -18.50 -4.92 -4.59
C SER A 11 -17.54 -5.78 -3.77
N ARG A 12 -16.87 -5.14 -2.79
CA ARG A 12 -16.12 -5.87 -1.76
C ARG A 12 -17.08 -6.44 -0.71
N LYS A 13 -16.66 -7.52 -0.03
CA LYS A 13 -17.45 -8.13 1.04
C LYS A 13 -17.57 -7.30 2.32
N SER A 14 -16.75 -6.26 2.49
CA SER A 14 -16.80 -5.43 3.71
C SER A 14 -18.13 -4.70 3.85
N GLU A 15 -18.65 -4.59 5.06
CA GLU A 15 -19.95 -3.95 5.34
C GLU A 15 -20.06 -2.53 4.75
N LEU A 16 -19.04 -1.70 4.93
CA LEU A 16 -19.02 -0.34 4.35
C LEU A 16 -19.09 -0.37 2.82
N ALA A 17 -18.40 -1.30 2.15
CA ALA A 17 -18.44 -1.40 0.69
C ALA A 17 -19.84 -1.82 0.20
N LEU A 18 -20.48 -2.77 0.88
CA LEU A 18 -21.86 -3.16 0.58
C LEU A 18 -22.85 -2.02 0.79
N ILE A 19 -22.69 -1.23 1.86
CA ILE A 19 -23.49 -0.03 2.09
C ILE A 19 -23.32 0.97 0.94
N GLN A 20 -22.08 1.23 0.51
CA GLN A 20 -21.78 2.13 -0.60
C GLN A 20 -22.38 1.62 -1.92
N THR A 21 -22.26 0.33 -2.21
CA THR A 21 -22.85 -0.28 -3.41
C THR A 21 -24.37 -0.20 -3.40
N ARG A 22 -25.02 -0.52 -2.28
CA ARG A 22 -26.48 -0.42 -2.14
C ARG A 22 -26.96 1.02 -2.27
N HIS A 23 -26.21 1.98 -1.74
CA HIS A 23 -26.51 3.41 -1.92
C HIS A 23 -26.53 3.78 -3.40
N VAL A 24 -25.47 3.44 -4.16
CA VAL A 24 -25.42 3.68 -5.61
C VAL A 24 -26.58 3.01 -6.34
N ILE A 25 -26.87 1.73 -6.04
CA ILE A 25 -27.99 0.99 -6.65
C ILE A 25 -29.33 1.67 -6.32
N SER A 26 -29.52 2.17 -5.10
CA SER A 26 -30.76 2.84 -4.71
C SER A 26 -30.99 4.12 -5.51
N LEU A 27 -29.94 4.90 -5.76
CA LEU A 27 -30.00 6.11 -6.58
C LEU A 27 -30.31 5.76 -8.04
N LEU A 28 -29.68 4.71 -8.58
CA LEU A 28 -29.95 4.24 -9.94
C LEU A 28 -31.37 3.70 -10.10
N LYS A 29 -31.89 2.93 -9.14
CA LYS A 29 -33.28 2.44 -9.17
C LYS A 29 -34.31 3.57 -9.13
N ASN A 30 -34.00 4.68 -8.45
CA ASN A 30 -34.88 5.85 -8.44
C ASN A 30 -34.97 6.54 -9.81
N VAL A 31 -33.91 6.48 -10.62
CA VAL A 31 -33.87 7.09 -11.96
C VAL A 31 -34.28 6.11 -13.05
N HIS A 32 -33.99 4.83 -12.86
CA HIS A 32 -34.26 3.73 -13.79
C HIS A 32 -35.06 2.62 -13.10
N PRO A 33 -36.37 2.81 -12.82
CA PRO A 33 -37.18 1.86 -12.05
C PRO A 33 -37.39 0.51 -12.74
N ASP A 34 -37.22 0.47 -14.06
CA ASP A 34 -37.33 -0.71 -14.92
C ASP A 34 -36.04 -1.57 -14.93
N LYS A 35 -34.97 -1.12 -14.28
CA LYS A 35 -33.69 -1.84 -14.25
C LYS A 35 -33.51 -2.63 -12.96
N ASP A 36 -33.17 -3.90 -13.13
CA ASP A 36 -32.74 -4.76 -12.05
C ASP A 36 -31.21 -4.76 -11.88
N PHE A 37 -30.78 -4.78 -10.62
CA PHE A 37 -29.38 -4.77 -10.22
C PHE A 37 -29.07 -5.97 -9.33
N GLU A 38 -27.95 -6.63 -9.60
CA GLU A 38 -27.44 -7.78 -8.85
C GLU A 38 -26.07 -7.43 -8.26
N ILE A 39 -25.90 -7.59 -6.94
CA ILE A 39 -24.60 -7.36 -6.30
C ILE A 39 -23.75 -8.62 -6.40
N VAL A 40 -22.58 -8.50 -7.01
CA VAL A 40 -21.60 -9.56 -7.14
C VAL A 40 -20.42 -9.25 -6.22
N THR A 41 -20.36 -9.94 -5.09
CA THR A 41 -19.31 -9.70 -4.09
C THR A 41 -18.04 -10.47 -4.38
N MET A 42 -16.89 -9.85 -4.13
CA MET A 42 -15.58 -10.50 -4.21
C MET A 42 -14.64 -10.06 -3.07
N SER A 43 -13.65 -10.90 -2.78
CA SER A 43 -12.63 -10.63 -1.77
C SER A 43 -11.35 -10.13 -2.46
N THR A 44 -10.87 -8.96 -2.05
CA THR A 44 -9.64 -8.37 -2.61
C THR A 44 -8.41 -8.75 -1.80
N LEU A 45 -7.20 -8.62 -2.38
CA LEU A 45 -5.95 -8.84 -1.64
C LEU A 45 -5.88 -8.02 -0.35
N GLY A 46 -6.36 -6.79 -0.35
CA GLY A 46 -6.38 -5.94 0.84
C GLY A 46 -7.35 -6.39 1.94
N ASP A 47 -8.35 -7.20 1.61
CA ASP A 47 -9.24 -7.84 2.59
C ASP A 47 -8.60 -9.09 3.21
N LYS A 48 -7.69 -9.75 2.48
CA LYS A 48 -6.99 -10.96 2.90
C LYS A 48 -5.73 -10.65 3.71
N VAL A 49 -5.05 -9.55 3.40
CA VAL A 49 -3.77 -9.15 4.03
C VAL A 49 -4.02 -8.11 5.13
N LEU A 50 -4.47 -8.57 6.30
CA LEU A 50 -4.71 -7.68 7.46
C LEU A 50 -3.44 -7.37 8.26
N ASP A 51 -2.46 -8.27 8.21
CA ASP A 51 -1.27 -8.26 9.09
C ASP A 51 -0.06 -7.49 8.53
N ILE A 52 -0.15 -7.02 7.27
CA ILE A 52 0.91 -6.23 6.62
C ILE A 52 0.44 -4.77 6.45
N PRO A 53 1.20 -3.75 6.90
CA PRO A 53 0.82 -2.35 6.72
C PRO A 53 0.74 -1.92 5.23
N LEU A 54 -0.24 -1.05 4.89
CA LEU A 54 -0.54 -0.62 3.50
C LEU A 54 0.70 -0.18 2.69
N PRO A 55 1.66 0.58 3.26
CA PRO A 55 2.83 1.04 2.51
C PRO A 55 3.71 -0.08 1.96
N LYS A 56 3.63 -1.28 2.56
CA LYS A 56 4.50 -2.42 2.22
C LYS A 56 3.94 -3.40 1.21
N ILE A 57 2.66 -3.28 0.90
CA ILE A 57 2.03 -4.28 0.02
C ILE A 57 2.43 -4.02 -1.44
N GLY A 58 3.03 -2.86 -1.76
CA GLY A 58 3.72 -2.59 -3.03
C GLY A 58 2.82 -2.55 -4.27
N GLU A 59 1.61 -3.07 -4.20
CA GLU A 59 0.64 -3.09 -5.27
C GLU A 59 -0.18 -1.80 -5.27
N LYS A 60 -0.12 -1.07 -6.39
CA LYS A 60 -0.90 0.15 -6.64
C LYS A 60 -2.42 -0.09 -6.70
N SER A 61 -2.88 -1.36 -6.64
CA SER A 61 -4.27 -1.80 -6.86
C SER A 61 -4.76 -2.81 -5.81
N LEU A 62 -4.36 -2.64 -4.54
CA LEU A 62 -4.63 -3.59 -3.43
C LEU A 62 -6.11 -3.95 -3.24
N PHE A 63 -7.01 -3.02 -3.54
CA PHE A 63 -8.46 -3.17 -3.36
C PHE A 63 -9.25 -3.13 -4.67
N THR A 64 -8.57 -3.08 -5.82
CA THR A 64 -9.22 -2.86 -7.13
C THR A 64 -8.92 -3.98 -8.13
N LYS A 65 -7.77 -4.66 -8.04
CA LYS A 65 -7.31 -5.66 -9.01
C LYS A 65 -8.35 -6.74 -9.35
N GLU A 66 -8.96 -7.37 -8.35
CA GLU A 66 -9.96 -8.42 -8.59
C GLU A 66 -11.26 -7.87 -9.21
N LEU A 67 -11.64 -6.63 -8.85
CA LEU A 67 -12.81 -5.94 -9.38
C LEU A 67 -12.58 -5.49 -10.83
N GLU A 68 -11.39 -4.97 -11.14
CA GLU A 68 -10.94 -4.60 -12.49
C GLU A 68 -10.87 -5.82 -13.41
N ALA A 69 -10.45 -6.99 -12.90
CA ALA A 69 -10.51 -8.24 -13.64
C ALA A 69 -11.95 -8.67 -13.97
N ALA A 70 -12.87 -8.50 -13.01
CA ALA A 70 -14.30 -8.75 -13.23
C ALA A 70 -14.92 -7.79 -14.25
N LEU A 71 -14.50 -6.51 -14.28
CA LEU A 71 -14.91 -5.55 -15.30
C LEU A 71 -14.37 -5.95 -16.68
N THR A 72 -13.09 -6.31 -16.76
CA THR A 72 -12.41 -6.66 -18.02
C THR A 72 -13.05 -7.86 -18.69
N THR A 73 -13.42 -8.87 -17.90
CA THR A 73 -14.05 -10.11 -18.39
C THR A 73 -15.54 -9.97 -18.69
N GLY A 74 -16.13 -8.81 -18.42
CA GLY A 74 -17.58 -8.64 -18.50
C GLY A 74 -18.35 -9.47 -17.47
N TYR A 75 -17.70 -9.87 -16.36
CA TYR A 75 -18.35 -10.58 -15.26
C TYR A 75 -19.24 -9.64 -14.43
N VAL A 76 -18.84 -8.37 -14.31
CA VAL A 76 -19.67 -7.28 -13.78
C VAL A 76 -19.72 -6.13 -14.77
N ASP A 77 -20.75 -5.29 -14.67
CA ASP A 77 -20.98 -4.18 -15.59
C ASP A 77 -20.36 -2.88 -15.05
N PHE A 78 -20.47 -2.63 -13.75
CA PHE A 78 -19.75 -1.57 -13.05
C PHE A 78 -19.38 -1.95 -11.62
N VAL A 79 -18.47 -1.19 -11.01
CA VAL A 79 -18.00 -1.39 -9.63
C VAL A 79 -18.07 -0.09 -8.85
N VAL A 80 -18.42 -0.16 -7.56
CA VAL A 80 -18.48 1.01 -6.67
C VAL A 80 -17.25 1.03 -5.75
N HIS A 81 -16.56 2.17 -5.73
CA HIS A 81 -15.37 2.40 -4.91
C HIS A 81 -15.49 3.66 -4.06
N SER A 82 -14.80 3.66 -2.91
CA SER A 82 -14.36 4.92 -2.32
C SER A 82 -13.25 5.50 -3.19
N LEU A 83 -13.40 6.73 -3.70
CA LEU A 83 -12.51 7.27 -4.74
C LEU A 83 -11.03 7.37 -4.30
N LYS A 84 -10.78 7.57 -3.01
CA LYS A 84 -9.42 7.58 -2.45
C LYS A 84 -8.66 6.25 -2.59
N ASP A 85 -9.37 5.16 -2.84
CA ASP A 85 -8.80 3.81 -3.00
C ASP A 85 -8.53 3.49 -4.48
N LEU A 86 -8.99 4.33 -5.43
CA LEU A 86 -8.73 4.18 -6.86
C LEU A 86 -7.39 4.84 -7.24
N PRO A 87 -6.54 4.16 -8.03
CA PRO A 87 -5.30 4.74 -8.53
C PRO A 87 -5.60 5.96 -9.42
N THR A 88 -4.67 6.92 -9.48
CA THR A 88 -4.81 8.13 -10.32
C THR A 88 -4.69 7.86 -11.82
N SER A 89 -4.05 6.73 -12.18
CA SER A 89 -4.05 6.15 -13.51
C SER A 89 -4.76 4.80 -13.43
N LEU A 90 -5.91 4.68 -14.09
CA LEU A 90 -6.66 3.43 -14.17
C LEU A 90 -5.99 2.46 -15.15
N PRO A 91 -6.29 1.15 -15.05
CA PRO A 91 -5.88 0.19 -16.08
C PRO A 91 -6.42 0.58 -17.47
N PRO A 92 -5.73 0.19 -18.56
CA PRO A 92 -6.22 0.42 -19.92
C PRO A 92 -7.64 -0.15 -20.13
N GLY A 93 -8.52 0.62 -20.76
CA GLY A 93 -9.89 0.23 -21.03
C GLY A 93 -10.86 0.39 -19.86
N MET A 94 -10.42 0.99 -18.75
CA MET A 94 -11.26 1.34 -17.59
C MET A 94 -11.49 2.84 -17.49
N ALA A 95 -12.68 3.22 -17.01
CA ALA A 95 -13.07 4.61 -16.79
C ALA A 95 -13.91 4.75 -15.51
N ILE A 96 -13.85 5.92 -14.87
CA ILE A 96 -14.80 6.34 -13.84
C ILE A 96 -15.98 6.99 -14.56
N GLY A 97 -17.05 6.21 -14.73
CA GLY A 97 -18.27 6.63 -15.41
C GLY A 97 -19.10 7.64 -14.62
N ALA A 98 -19.02 7.60 -13.28
CA ALA A 98 -19.63 8.61 -12.43
C ALA A 98 -18.87 8.82 -11.12
N VAL A 99 -18.97 10.04 -10.59
CA VAL A 99 -18.59 10.39 -9.22
C VAL A 99 -19.79 11.03 -8.55
N LEU A 100 -20.15 10.52 -7.37
CA LEU A 100 -21.33 10.97 -6.63
C LEU A 100 -21.02 12.23 -5.82
N THR A 101 -22.09 12.89 -5.34
CA THR A 101 -21.98 14.02 -4.40
C THR A 101 -21.11 13.63 -3.21
N ARG A 102 -20.14 14.50 -2.89
CA ARG A 102 -19.10 14.22 -1.90
C ARG A 102 -19.65 14.36 -0.49
N GLU A 103 -19.57 13.27 0.28
CA GLU A 103 -19.73 13.31 1.73
C GLU A 103 -18.57 14.08 2.38
N ASP A 104 -18.68 14.45 3.66
CA ASP A 104 -17.62 15.17 4.38
C ASP A 104 -16.23 14.52 4.17
N PRO A 105 -15.27 15.23 3.54
CA PRO A 105 -13.97 14.67 3.20
C PRO A 105 -13.01 14.64 4.40
N ARG A 106 -13.35 15.27 5.53
CA ARG A 106 -12.45 15.45 6.68
C ARG A 106 -12.18 14.13 7.42
N ASP A 107 -11.13 14.14 8.22
CA ASP A 107 -10.85 13.05 9.16
C ASP A 107 -11.61 13.29 10.48
N ALA A 108 -11.94 12.21 11.18
CA ALA A 108 -12.64 12.23 12.45
C ALA A 108 -11.78 11.56 13.52
N LEU A 109 -11.74 12.20 14.68
CA LEU A 109 -11.22 11.64 15.93
C LEU A 109 -12.33 10.82 16.59
N VAL A 110 -11.98 9.60 16.99
CA VAL A 110 -12.81 8.72 17.83
C VAL A 110 -11.99 8.38 19.06
N LEU A 111 -12.39 8.89 20.22
CA LEU A 111 -11.74 8.61 21.49
C LEU A 111 -12.35 7.39 22.18
N GLN A 112 -11.56 6.75 23.03
CA GLN A 112 -12.04 5.77 23.99
C GLN A 112 -12.99 6.47 24.98
N LYS A 113 -13.97 5.73 25.53
CA LYS A 113 -15.01 6.27 26.44
C LYS A 113 -14.45 7.11 27.59
N ASP A 114 -13.34 6.67 28.20
CA ASP A 114 -12.72 7.37 29.34
C ASP A 114 -12.18 8.76 28.97
N TYR A 115 -12.03 9.04 27.66
CA TYR A 115 -11.52 10.29 27.10
C TYR A 115 -12.55 10.97 26.19
N GLU A 116 -13.84 10.59 26.23
CA GLU A 116 -14.86 11.03 25.26
C GLU A 116 -15.04 12.56 25.18
N ASN A 117 -14.69 13.28 26.25
CA ASN A 117 -14.75 14.75 26.30
C ASN A 117 -13.38 15.44 26.12
N SER A 118 -12.34 14.70 25.77
CA SER A 118 -10.99 15.23 25.54
C SER A 118 -10.76 15.66 24.09
N LEU A 119 -9.71 16.45 23.88
CA LEU A 119 -9.18 16.81 22.56
C LEU A 119 -7.76 16.23 22.43
N LEU A 120 -7.24 16.12 21.20
CA LEU A 120 -5.87 15.64 20.96
C LEU A 120 -4.82 16.43 21.77
N GLU A 121 -5.01 17.74 21.90
CA GLU A 121 -4.13 18.65 22.65
C GLU A 121 -4.13 18.37 24.16
N MET A 122 -5.23 17.83 24.68
CA MET A 122 -5.44 17.61 26.12
C MET A 122 -5.14 16.18 26.56
N LEU A 123 -4.86 15.27 25.62
CA LEU A 123 -4.51 13.90 25.96
C LEU A 123 -3.15 13.88 26.69
N PRO A 124 -3.00 13.03 27.72
CA PRO A 124 -1.75 12.90 28.46
C PRO A 124 -0.56 12.60 27.53
N GLU A 125 0.63 13.07 27.92
CA GLU A 125 1.87 12.75 27.20
C GLU A 125 2.05 11.23 27.08
N GLY A 126 2.41 10.77 25.89
CA GLY A 126 2.57 9.36 25.57
C GLY A 126 1.27 8.61 25.22
N SER A 127 0.10 9.28 25.24
CA SER A 127 -1.17 8.69 24.80
C SER A 127 -1.09 8.19 23.36
N VAL A 128 -1.72 7.04 23.09
CA VAL A 128 -1.58 6.34 21.82
C VAL A 128 -2.76 6.60 20.89
N ILE A 129 -2.48 7.15 19.70
CA ILE A 129 -3.44 7.38 18.62
C ILE A 129 -3.26 6.36 17.51
N GLY A 130 -4.31 5.58 17.23
CA GLY A 130 -4.30 4.53 16.23
C GLY A 130 -4.57 5.04 14.80
N THR A 131 -3.60 4.89 13.90
CA THR A 131 -3.77 5.04 12.44
C THR A 131 -2.68 4.32 11.66
N SER A 132 -3.03 3.60 10.58
CA SER A 132 -2.05 3.05 9.62
C SER A 132 -1.82 3.92 8.38
N SER A 133 -2.40 5.12 8.33
CA SER A 133 -2.18 6.06 7.23
C SER A 133 -0.90 6.87 7.47
N LEU A 134 0.06 6.81 6.55
CA LEU A 134 1.29 7.60 6.65
C LEU A 134 1.00 9.11 6.58
N ARG A 135 0.02 9.52 5.76
CA ARG A 135 -0.51 10.89 5.71
C ARG A 135 -0.96 11.39 7.08
N ARG A 136 -1.76 10.59 7.79
CA ARG A 136 -2.26 10.97 9.13
C ARG A 136 -1.14 10.96 10.15
N SER A 137 -0.31 9.92 10.12
CA SER A 137 0.77 9.72 11.10
C SER A 137 1.79 10.86 11.06
N ALA A 138 2.22 11.27 9.85
CA ALA A 138 3.17 12.36 9.67
C ALA A 138 2.62 13.70 10.18
N GLN A 139 1.37 14.04 9.85
CA GLN A 139 0.74 15.29 10.29
C GLN A 139 0.48 15.29 11.81
N LEU A 140 0.04 14.17 12.38
CA LEU A 140 -0.16 14.03 13.82
C LEU A 140 1.17 14.15 14.59
N ALA A 141 2.22 13.46 14.14
CA ALA A 141 3.54 13.52 14.76
C ALA A 141 4.11 14.94 14.78
N ARG A 142 3.79 15.72 13.74
CA ARG A 142 4.16 17.15 13.66
C ARG A 142 3.34 18.02 14.60
N LYS A 143 2.01 17.92 14.54
CA LYS A 143 1.09 18.83 15.25
C LYS A 143 0.98 18.51 16.75
N TYR A 144 1.12 17.24 17.11
CA TYR A 144 0.95 16.73 18.47
C TYR A 144 2.14 15.86 18.89
N PRO A 145 3.34 16.44 19.06
CA PRO A 145 4.57 15.69 19.32
C PRO A 145 4.58 14.97 20.68
N HIS A 146 3.69 15.34 21.60
CA HIS A 146 3.50 14.67 22.89
C HIS A 146 2.72 13.34 22.77
N LEU A 147 2.07 13.07 21.64
CA LEU A 147 1.30 11.85 21.40
C LEU A 147 2.14 10.78 20.69
N LYS A 148 1.82 9.51 20.94
CA LYS A 148 2.37 8.37 20.20
C LYS A 148 1.41 7.95 19.11
N VAL A 149 1.89 7.77 17.88
CA VAL A 149 1.07 7.26 16.77
C VAL A 149 1.40 5.80 16.53
N GLU A 150 0.39 4.93 16.62
CA GLU A 150 0.55 3.50 16.40
C GLU A 150 -0.35 2.97 15.28
N SER A 151 0.13 1.94 14.57
CA SER A 151 -0.64 1.34 13.48
C SER A 151 -1.87 0.62 14.01
N ILE A 152 -3.02 0.79 13.32
CA ILE A 152 -4.25 0.05 13.59
C ILE A 152 -4.87 -0.46 12.28
N ARG A 153 -4.98 -1.79 12.18
CA ARG A 153 -5.46 -2.51 10.99
C ARG A 153 -6.81 -3.18 11.22
N GLY A 154 -7.50 -3.48 10.10
CA GLY A 154 -8.84 -4.06 10.08
C GLY A 154 -9.85 -3.15 9.39
N ASN A 155 -11.05 -3.67 9.16
CA ASN A 155 -12.20 -2.86 8.73
C ASN A 155 -12.69 -1.95 9.89
N LEU A 156 -13.71 -1.13 9.65
CA LEU A 156 -14.21 -0.19 10.65
C LEU A 156 -14.66 -0.89 11.95
N ASN A 157 -15.38 -2.01 11.86
CA ASN A 157 -15.79 -2.81 13.03
C ASN A 157 -14.59 -3.28 13.86
N THR A 158 -13.59 -3.88 13.20
CA THR A 158 -12.39 -4.39 13.89
C THR A 158 -11.62 -3.26 14.57
N ARG A 159 -11.53 -2.08 13.94
CA ARG A 159 -10.80 -0.94 14.53
C ARG A 159 -11.51 -0.35 15.73
N LEU A 160 -12.83 -0.21 15.69
CA LEU A 160 -13.60 0.24 16.86
C LEU A 160 -13.50 -0.77 18.00
N LYS A 161 -13.61 -2.07 17.70
CA LYS A 161 -13.41 -3.12 18.70
C LYS A 161 -12.02 -3.04 19.35
N LYS A 162 -10.97 -2.81 18.56
CA LYS A 162 -9.60 -2.63 19.08
C LYS A 162 -9.45 -1.39 19.97
N LEU A 163 -10.16 -0.30 19.66
CA LEU A 163 -10.20 0.89 20.50
C LEU A 163 -10.91 0.58 21.82
N ASP A 164 -12.05 -0.09 21.76
CA ASP A 164 -12.92 -0.31 22.91
C ASP A 164 -12.38 -1.41 23.85
N ASP A 165 -11.79 -2.49 23.31
CA ASP A 165 -11.47 -3.70 24.08
C ASP A 165 -10.01 -3.82 24.53
N LEU A 166 -9.04 -3.28 23.76
CA LEU A 166 -7.62 -3.59 24.00
C LEU A 166 -6.94 -2.65 24.99
N GLY A 167 -7.55 -1.50 25.34
CA GLY A 167 -6.94 -0.44 26.17
C GLY A 167 -5.65 0.18 25.61
N ARG A 168 -5.17 -0.30 24.45
CA ARG A 168 -3.93 0.12 23.81
C ARG A 168 -4.01 1.50 23.17
N TYR A 169 -5.19 1.91 22.71
CA TYR A 169 -5.39 3.16 22.01
C TYR A 169 -6.32 4.07 22.84
N GLN A 170 -5.91 5.31 23.09
CA GLN A 170 -6.77 6.33 23.70
C GLN A 170 -7.66 7.00 22.65
N GLY A 171 -7.27 6.92 21.37
CA GLY A 171 -8.08 7.34 20.25
C GLY A 171 -7.63 6.74 18.93
N ILE A 172 -8.48 6.82 17.91
CA ILE A 172 -8.16 6.44 16.53
C ILE A 172 -8.62 7.53 15.57
N ILE A 173 -7.93 7.64 14.42
CA ILE A 173 -8.35 8.55 13.35
C ILE A 173 -8.97 7.77 12.19
N LEU A 174 -10.20 8.14 11.84
CA LEU A 174 -10.98 7.55 10.75
C LEU A 174 -11.44 8.63 9.75
N ALA A 175 -11.98 8.24 8.61
CA ALA A 175 -12.61 9.22 7.71
C ALA A 175 -14.05 9.47 8.18
N SER A 176 -14.48 10.73 8.27
CA SER A 176 -15.82 11.08 8.75
C SER A 176 -16.91 10.43 7.87
N ALA A 177 -16.76 10.48 6.54
CA ALA A 177 -17.65 9.82 5.59
C ALA A 177 -17.86 8.32 5.84
N GLY A 178 -16.81 7.62 6.30
CA GLY A 178 -16.92 6.18 6.62
C GLY A 178 -17.84 5.96 7.82
N LEU A 179 -17.68 6.76 8.89
CA LEU A 179 -18.51 6.68 10.09
C LEU A 179 -19.96 7.11 9.81
N ILE A 180 -20.15 8.17 9.02
CA ILE A 180 -21.48 8.66 8.62
C ILE A 180 -22.25 7.57 7.87
N ARG A 181 -21.62 6.92 6.88
CA ARG A 181 -22.25 5.84 6.10
C ARG A 181 -22.61 4.60 6.93
N MET A 182 -21.84 4.31 7.97
CA MET A 182 -22.15 3.23 8.91
C MET A 182 -23.25 3.61 9.91
N GLY A 183 -23.73 4.86 9.91
CA GLY A 183 -24.67 5.36 10.92
C GLY A 183 -24.03 5.60 12.29
N TRP A 184 -22.71 5.77 12.35
CA TRP A 184 -21.92 5.90 13.58
C TRP A 184 -21.50 7.33 13.87
N THR A 185 -22.31 8.32 13.51
CA THR A 185 -22.05 9.73 13.81
C THR A 185 -21.84 9.97 15.30
N ASN A 186 -22.53 9.21 16.15
CA ASN A 186 -22.41 9.30 17.61
C ASN A 186 -21.05 8.84 18.14
N ARG A 187 -20.24 8.13 17.35
CA ARG A 187 -18.87 7.75 17.72
C ARG A 187 -17.86 8.86 17.42
N ILE A 188 -18.23 9.89 16.67
CA ILE A 188 -17.32 10.97 16.31
C ILE A 188 -17.17 11.91 17.51
N THR A 189 -15.97 11.94 18.10
CA THR A 189 -15.61 12.90 19.14
C THR A 189 -15.43 14.30 18.54
N LYS A 190 -14.66 14.38 17.45
CA LYS A 190 -14.37 15.64 16.75
C LYS A 190 -14.12 15.39 15.26
N ILE A 191 -14.65 16.24 14.40
CA ILE A 191 -14.21 16.33 13.01
C ILE A 191 -13.00 17.27 12.95
N LEU A 192 -11.88 16.78 12.42
CA LEU A 192 -10.63 17.51 12.35
C LEU A 192 -10.63 18.46 11.14
N GLU A 193 -10.36 19.74 11.39
CA GLU A 193 -10.36 20.75 10.34
C GLU A 193 -9.09 20.67 9.45
N PRO A 194 -9.11 21.22 8.21
CA PRO A 194 -7.97 21.17 7.29
C PRO A 194 -6.67 21.86 7.76
N ASP A 195 -6.70 22.64 8.84
CA ASP A 195 -5.53 23.17 9.55
C ASP A 195 -5.02 22.22 10.65
N GLU A 196 -5.84 21.26 11.10
CA GLU A 196 -5.46 20.14 11.97
C GLU A 196 -4.95 18.96 11.17
N LEU A 197 -5.70 18.53 10.16
CA LEU A 197 -5.37 17.34 9.39
C LEU A 197 -5.93 17.42 7.97
N LEU A 198 -5.05 17.68 6.99
CA LEU A 198 -5.42 17.64 5.58
C LEU A 198 -5.79 16.22 5.17
N TYR A 199 -6.85 16.07 4.38
CA TYR A 199 -7.45 14.78 4.02
C TYR A 199 -6.79 14.13 2.81
N ALA A 200 -7.13 12.87 2.55
CA ALA A 200 -6.64 12.15 1.37
C ALA A 200 -7.37 12.60 0.10
N VAL A 201 -6.67 12.56 -1.02
CA VAL A 201 -7.23 12.81 -2.37
C VAL A 201 -8.45 11.93 -2.61
N GLY A 202 -9.56 12.53 -3.02
CA GLY A 202 -10.82 11.82 -3.25
C GLY A 202 -11.52 11.29 -1.99
N GLN A 203 -11.04 11.61 -0.78
CA GLN A 203 -11.73 11.19 0.45
C GLN A 203 -13.15 11.77 0.49
N GLY A 204 -14.13 10.96 0.92
CA GLY A 204 -15.55 11.32 0.97
C GLY A 204 -16.32 11.04 -0.33
N ALA A 205 -15.66 11.01 -1.49
CA ALA A 205 -16.34 10.74 -2.76
C ALA A 205 -16.50 9.23 -3.02
N LEU A 206 -17.64 8.85 -3.63
CA LEU A 206 -17.82 7.54 -4.25
C LEU A 206 -17.62 7.65 -5.75
N ALA A 207 -16.93 6.68 -6.32
CA ALA A 207 -16.69 6.57 -7.74
C ALA A 207 -17.25 5.26 -8.28
N VAL A 208 -17.82 5.32 -9.47
CA VAL A 208 -18.36 4.16 -10.17
C VAL A 208 -17.46 3.88 -11.37
N GLU A 209 -16.70 2.79 -11.29
CA GLU A 209 -15.78 2.34 -12.33
C GLU A 209 -16.49 1.39 -13.29
N CYS A 210 -16.25 1.56 -14.60
CA CYS A 210 -16.79 0.73 -15.66
C CYS A 210 -15.77 0.59 -16.80
N ARG A 211 -16.12 -0.19 -17.83
CA ARG A 211 -15.31 -0.24 -19.06
C ARG A 211 -15.46 1.07 -19.83
N GLU A 212 -14.36 1.58 -20.36
CA GLU A 212 -14.32 2.81 -21.16
C GLU A 212 -15.14 2.70 -22.45
N SER A 213 -15.19 1.51 -23.06
CA SER A 213 -15.95 1.23 -24.29
C SER A 213 -17.43 0.94 -24.06
N ASP A 214 -17.89 0.85 -22.80
CA ASP A 214 -19.28 0.50 -22.47
C ASP A 214 -20.16 1.75 -22.35
N GLU A 215 -20.52 2.32 -23.50
CA GLU A 215 -21.37 3.51 -23.60
C GLU A 215 -22.73 3.33 -22.92
N LYS A 216 -23.27 2.10 -22.90
CA LYS A 216 -24.55 1.79 -22.25
C LYS A 216 -24.43 1.97 -20.74
N THR A 217 -23.39 1.40 -20.13
CA THR A 217 -23.11 1.56 -18.70
C THR A 217 -22.77 3.00 -18.36
N ILE A 218 -21.95 3.69 -19.17
CA ILE A 218 -21.64 5.11 -18.96
C ILE A 218 -22.93 5.94 -18.98
N THR A 219 -23.82 5.71 -19.94
CA THR A 219 -25.11 6.41 -20.05
C THR A 219 -26.02 6.14 -18.86
N LEU A 220 -26.08 4.88 -18.38
CA LEU A 220 -26.82 4.50 -17.18
C LEU A 220 -26.36 5.30 -15.94
N LEU A 221 -25.05 5.54 -15.83
CA LEU A 221 -24.41 6.18 -14.68
C LEU A 221 -24.46 7.70 -14.69
N LYS A 222 -24.65 8.35 -15.85
CA LYS A 222 -24.72 9.82 -16.00
C LYS A 222 -25.56 10.54 -14.92
N PRO A 223 -26.74 10.06 -14.52
CA PRO A 223 -27.56 10.75 -13.51
C PRO A 223 -26.93 10.84 -12.11
N LEU A 224 -25.94 9.99 -11.79
CA LEU A 224 -25.24 10.01 -10.50
C LEU A 224 -24.12 11.06 -10.43
N TYR A 225 -23.78 11.67 -11.57
CA TYR A 225 -22.59 12.48 -11.73
C TYR A 225 -22.74 13.85 -11.08
N ASP A 226 -21.99 14.12 -10.00
CA ASP A 226 -21.93 15.43 -9.36
C ASP A 226 -20.77 16.28 -9.91
N ILE A 227 -21.13 17.38 -10.57
CA ILE A 227 -20.19 18.29 -11.23
C ILE A 227 -19.24 18.92 -10.20
N SER A 228 -19.77 19.37 -9.06
CA SER A 228 -18.97 20.03 -8.02
C SER A 228 -17.89 19.10 -7.47
N THR A 229 -18.27 17.85 -7.20
CA THR A 229 -17.34 16.81 -6.78
C THR A 229 -16.33 16.48 -7.87
N ALA A 230 -16.77 16.28 -9.12
CA ALA A 230 -15.90 15.96 -10.25
C ALA A 230 -14.78 16.99 -10.45
N VAL A 231 -15.13 18.28 -10.47
CA VAL A 231 -14.16 19.39 -10.61
C VAL A 231 -13.11 19.35 -9.49
N ARG A 232 -13.55 19.19 -8.25
CA ARG A 232 -12.66 19.12 -7.08
C ARG A 232 -11.72 17.90 -7.14
N VAL A 233 -12.26 16.72 -7.44
CA VAL A 233 -11.46 15.49 -7.43
C VAL A 233 -10.51 15.41 -8.64
N ILE A 234 -10.82 16.04 -9.77
CA ILE A 234 -9.89 16.16 -10.90
C ILE A 234 -8.66 16.95 -10.50
N ALA A 235 -8.83 18.09 -9.83
CA ALA A 235 -7.71 18.88 -9.33
C ALA A 235 -6.87 18.07 -8.31
N GLU A 236 -7.52 17.42 -7.35
CA GLU A 236 -6.82 16.59 -6.34
C GLU A 236 -6.08 15.39 -6.95
N ARG A 237 -6.71 14.68 -7.89
CA ARG A 237 -6.12 13.50 -8.54
C ARG A 237 -4.98 13.89 -9.48
N SER A 238 -5.12 15.00 -10.20
CA SER A 238 -4.08 15.55 -11.06
C SER A 238 -2.87 15.98 -10.23
N PHE A 239 -3.10 16.64 -9.09
CA PHE A 239 -2.08 16.96 -8.11
C PHE A 239 -1.29 15.72 -7.66
N LEU A 240 -1.98 14.67 -7.21
CA LEU A 240 -1.34 13.44 -6.75
C LEU A 240 -0.59 12.70 -7.87
N LYS A 241 -1.19 12.64 -9.06
CA LYS A 241 -0.60 12.04 -10.26
C LYS A 241 0.71 12.73 -10.64
N THR A 242 0.74 14.07 -10.65
CA THR A 242 1.93 14.85 -11.00
C THR A 242 3.04 14.69 -9.96
N LEU A 243 2.71 14.58 -8.68
CA LEU A 243 3.70 14.29 -7.64
C LEU A 243 4.28 12.88 -7.71
N GLY A 244 3.70 11.96 -8.50
CA GLY A 244 4.06 10.54 -8.48
C GLY A 244 3.67 9.85 -7.17
N GLY A 245 2.71 10.41 -6.43
CA GLY A 245 2.20 9.83 -5.18
C GLY A 245 1.12 8.77 -5.45
N GLY A 246 1.05 7.78 -4.55
CA GLY A 246 -0.07 6.83 -4.46
C GLY A 246 -0.70 6.86 -3.06
N CYS A 247 -1.65 5.97 -2.76
CA CYS A 247 -2.35 5.91 -1.45
C CYS A 247 -1.43 5.77 -0.23
N SER A 248 -0.18 5.35 -0.44
CA SER A 248 0.84 5.16 0.60
C SER A 248 1.83 6.33 0.75
N ALA A 249 1.68 7.42 -0.01
CA ALA A 249 2.53 8.60 0.17
C ALA A 249 1.97 9.50 1.30
N PRO A 250 2.82 10.16 2.11
CA PRO A 250 2.39 11.18 3.08
C PRO A 250 2.02 12.48 2.36
N VAL A 251 1.01 12.41 1.49
CA VAL A 251 0.49 13.49 0.67
C VAL A 251 -0.96 13.74 1.08
N ALA A 252 -1.34 15.01 1.18
CA ALA A 252 -2.69 15.40 1.59
C ALA A 252 -3.18 16.60 0.78
N VAL A 253 -4.49 16.78 0.77
CA VAL A 253 -5.16 17.89 0.10
C VAL A 253 -6.29 18.47 0.95
N SER A 254 -6.68 19.69 0.61
CA SER A 254 -8.01 20.24 0.86
C SER A 254 -8.46 21.04 -0.35
N SER A 255 -9.66 20.78 -0.86
CA SER A 255 -10.27 21.52 -1.96
C SER A 255 -11.62 22.13 -1.57
N GLU A 256 -11.89 23.30 -2.11
CA GLU A 256 -13.14 24.03 -1.95
C GLU A 256 -13.58 24.59 -3.31
N LEU A 257 -14.88 24.54 -3.60
CA LEU A 257 -15.47 25.16 -4.78
C LEU A 257 -16.54 26.16 -4.32
N THR A 258 -16.24 27.45 -4.45
CA THR A 258 -17.08 28.53 -3.93
C THR A 258 -17.68 29.31 -5.09
N LYS A 259 -19.00 29.55 -5.07
CA LYS A 259 -19.70 30.34 -6.11
C LYS A 259 -19.46 31.83 -5.86
N ASN A 260 -18.95 32.55 -6.87
CA ASN A 260 -18.70 34.00 -6.78
C ASN A 260 -19.84 34.81 -7.40
N LYS A 261 -20.23 34.46 -8.63
CA LYS A 261 -21.25 35.15 -9.45
C LYS A 261 -22.01 34.11 -10.30
N GLU A 262 -23.00 34.54 -11.09
CA GLU A 262 -23.75 33.65 -11.99
C GLU A 262 -22.76 32.86 -12.89
N ASN A 263 -22.83 31.53 -12.81
CA ASN A 263 -21.95 30.55 -13.50
C ASN A 263 -20.44 30.59 -13.19
N LYS A 264 -19.94 31.50 -12.34
CA LYS A 264 -18.51 31.58 -11.99
C LYS A 264 -18.22 31.05 -10.59
N TYR A 265 -17.25 30.15 -10.50
CA TYR A 265 -16.82 29.50 -9.27
C TYR A 265 -15.30 29.66 -9.09
N THR A 266 -14.84 29.85 -7.85
CA THR A 266 -13.44 29.72 -7.49
C THR A 266 -13.19 28.30 -6.98
N LEU A 267 -12.30 27.57 -7.66
CA LEU A 267 -11.77 26.30 -7.20
C LEU A 267 -10.45 26.56 -6.47
N LYS A 268 -10.41 26.26 -5.18
CA LYS A 268 -9.22 26.40 -4.33
C LYS A 268 -8.66 25.01 -4.02
N LEU A 269 -7.35 24.85 -4.14
CA LEU A 269 -6.63 23.63 -3.79
C LEU A 269 -5.44 23.94 -2.88
N LYS A 270 -5.48 23.39 -1.67
CA LYS A 270 -4.35 23.32 -0.74
C LYS A 270 -3.78 21.90 -0.81
N GLY A 271 -2.50 21.77 -1.16
CA GLY A 271 -1.79 20.48 -1.23
C GLY A 271 -0.56 20.48 -0.32
N GLY A 272 -0.21 19.32 0.23
CA GLY A 272 0.97 19.21 1.09
C GLY A 272 1.65 17.85 1.08
N VAL A 273 2.92 17.85 1.45
CA VAL A 273 3.80 16.67 1.57
C VAL A 273 4.57 16.76 2.89
N TRP A 274 4.70 15.63 3.59
CA TRP A 274 5.44 15.52 4.86
C TRP A 274 6.49 14.42 4.82
N SER A 275 7.56 14.55 5.61
CA SER A 275 8.40 13.39 5.98
C SER A 275 7.60 12.46 6.90
N LEU A 276 7.97 11.18 6.96
CA LEU A 276 7.24 10.20 7.77
C LEU A 276 7.25 10.50 9.27
N ASP A 277 8.31 11.16 9.75
CA ASP A 277 8.44 11.63 11.13
C ASP A 277 7.81 13.02 11.37
N GLY A 278 7.21 13.63 10.34
CA GLY A 278 6.56 14.94 10.42
C GLY A 278 7.49 16.15 10.53
N LYS A 279 8.82 15.96 10.52
CA LYS A 279 9.78 17.06 10.70
C LYS A 279 9.88 17.99 9.49
N GLU A 280 9.86 17.43 8.29
CA GLU A 280 9.85 18.18 7.04
C GLU A 280 8.39 18.30 6.56
N GLU A 281 7.95 19.51 6.19
CA GLU A 281 6.68 19.73 5.51
C GLU A 281 6.83 20.77 4.41
N ILE A 282 6.09 20.59 3.33
CA ILE A 282 5.88 21.61 2.30
C ILE A 282 4.39 21.63 1.99
N ILE A 283 3.79 22.81 2.10
CA ILE A 283 2.38 23.04 1.81
C ILE A 283 2.29 24.18 0.81
N GLU A 284 1.40 24.05 -0.16
CA GLU A 284 1.09 25.09 -1.12
C GLU A 284 -0.43 25.24 -1.27
N ILE A 285 -0.87 26.45 -1.58
CA ILE A 285 -2.26 26.75 -1.89
C ILE A 285 -2.31 27.59 -3.17
N SER A 286 -3.22 27.22 -4.07
CA SER A 286 -3.53 28.01 -5.25
C SER A 286 -5.03 27.91 -5.53
N ASP A 287 -5.52 28.77 -6.41
CA ASP A 287 -6.91 28.77 -6.86
C ASP A 287 -7.02 29.16 -8.34
N CYS A 288 -8.14 28.79 -8.95
CA CYS A 288 -8.50 29.22 -10.30
C CYS A 288 -9.99 29.53 -10.40
N GLU A 289 -10.38 30.33 -11.40
CA GLU A 289 -11.79 30.51 -11.75
C GLU A 289 -12.21 29.43 -12.76
N VAL A 290 -13.37 28.82 -12.51
CA VAL A 290 -14.03 27.92 -13.46
C VAL A 290 -15.44 28.41 -13.75
N GLU A 291 -15.82 28.35 -15.03
CA GLU A 291 -17.17 28.69 -15.47
C GLU A 291 -18.02 27.43 -15.60
N ILE A 292 -18.82 27.16 -14.57
CA ILE A 292 -19.76 26.05 -14.57
C ILE A 292 -21.10 26.63 -14.95
N LYS A 293 -21.53 26.42 -16.20
CA LYS A 293 -22.87 26.79 -16.63
C LYS A 293 -23.87 26.05 -15.76
N GLU A 294 -24.56 26.80 -14.90
CA GLU A 294 -25.75 26.30 -14.28
C GLU A 294 -26.72 26.04 -15.42
N ASN A 295 -26.97 24.78 -15.73
CA ASN A 295 -28.17 24.44 -16.47
C ASN A 295 -29.31 25.01 -15.64
N LYS A 296 -29.90 26.12 -16.12
CA LYS A 296 -31.16 26.64 -15.58
C LYS A 296 -32.07 25.43 -15.51
N ARG A 297 -32.36 24.97 -14.30
CA ARG A 297 -33.42 24.00 -14.04
C ARG A 297 -34.70 24.73 -14.45
N CYS A 298 -35.08 24.60 -15.71
CA CYS A 298 -35.95 25.55 -16.37
C CYS A 298 -37.33 25.64 -15.70
N ALA A 299 -37.83 26.88 -15.78
CA ALA A 299 -39.20 27.37 -15.77
C ALA A 299 -40.18 26.61 -16.70
N GLY A 300 -40.22 25.28 -16.61
CA GLY A 300 -40.99 24.38 -17.48
C GLY A 300 -40.73 22.91 -17.12
N CYS A 301 -41.24 22.49 -15.96
CA CYS A 301 -41.13 21.17 -15.34
C CYS A 301 -41.97 20.08 -16.07
N PRO A 302 -41.44 18.85 -16.35
CA PRO A 302 -42.14 17.61 -16.82
C PRO A 302 -43.33 17.12 -15.98
N TYR A 303 -44.59 17.52 -16.11
CA TYR A 303 -45.41 18.26 -17.10
C TYR A 303 -44.87 18.77 -18.46
N ASN A 304 -43.64 19.22 -18.62
CA ASN A 304 -42.80 19.19 -19.83
C ASN A 304 -42.50 17.77 -20.34
N LEU A 305 -43.57 16.99 -20.50
CA LEU A 305 -43.67 16.03 -21.60
C LEU A 305 -43.78 16.87 -22.87
N GLN A 306 -43.02 16.51 -23.90
CA GLN A 306 -42.95 17.11 -25.25
C GLN A 306 -41.88 18.20 -25.46
N SER A 307 -40.61 17.80 -25.38
CA SER A 307 -39.66 18.04 -26.48
C SER A 307 -38.43 17.15 -26.27
N GLU A 308 -37.88 16.59 -27.35
CA GLU A 308 -36.81 15.60 -27.37
C GLU A 308 -35.43 16.09 -26.88
N ASN A 309 -35.35 17.22 -26.19
CA ASN A 309 -34.09 17.72 -25.60
C ASN A 309 -34.37 18.65 -24.40
N ALA A 310 -34.50 18.09 -23.18
CA ALA A 310 -34.36 18.84 -21.92
C ALA A 310 -34.22 17.90 -20.70
N GLY A 311 -32.97 17.62 -20.29
CA GLY A 311 -32.64 16.85 -19.09
C GLY A 311 -32.87 17.64 -17.79
N CYS A 312 -33.76 17.13 -16.93
CA CYS A 312 -33.90 17.61 -15.55
C CYS A 312 -32.92 16.85 -14.64
N PHE A 313 -31.72 17.40 -14.42
CA PHE A 313 -30.70 16.82 -13.55
C PHE A 313 -30.93 17.24 -12.09
N LYS A 314 -31.73 16.44 -11.36
CA LYS A 314 -31.84 16.55 -9.90
C LYS A 314 -30.60 15.94 -9.26
N ASP A 315 -30.02 16.68 -8.33
CA ASP A 315 -29.01 16.20 -7.36
C ASP A 315 -29.70 15.14 -6.49
N ILE A 316 -29.53 13.86 -6.84
CA ILE A 316 -30.30 12.73 -6.28
C ILE A 316 -30.04 12.58 -4.76
N GLU A 317 -28.91 13.07 -4.26
CA GLU A 317 -28.55 12.98 -2.84
C GLU A 317 -29.12 14.11 -1.96
N ASN A 318 -29.41 15.29 -2.53
CA ASN A 318 -29.90 16.46 -1.80
C ASN A 318 -31.32 16.84 -2.20
N LEU A 319 -32.29 16.05 -1.73
CA LEU A 319 -33.73 16.35 -1.78
C LEU A 319 -34.12 17.60 -0.94
N LYS A 320 -33.43 18.74 -1.07
CA LYS A 320 -34.05 20.04 -0.76
C LYS A 320 -34.98 20.37 -1.92
N ARG A 321 -36.28 20.08 -1.78
CA ARG A 321 -37.29 20.53 -2.74
C ARG A 321 -37.30 22.07 -2.76
N CYS A 322 -37.57 22.62 -3.95
CA CYS A 322 -37.94 24.02 -4.15
C CYS A 322 -39.22 24.33 -3.37
N ASP A 323 -39.27 25.46 -2.68
CA ASP A 323 -40.33 25.87 -1.73
C ASP A 323 -41.75 26.02 -2.35
N GLN A 324 -41.92 25.80 -3.67
CA GLN A 324 -43.17 26.05 -4.40
C GLN A 324 -43.86 24.80 -4.99
N CYS A 325 -43.58 23.58 -4.51
CA CYS A 325 -44.13 22.34 -5.09
C CYS A 325 -45.52 21.95 -4.52
N PRO A 326 -46.58 21.76 -5.35
CA PRO A 326 -47.96 21.55 -4.88
C PRO A 326 -48.29 20.12 -4.38
N ASN A 327 -47.41 19.13 -4.57
CA ASN A 327 -47.68 17.72 -4.22
C ASN A 327 -47.13 17.29 -2.85
N GLY A 328 -47.51 18.02 -1.79
CA GLY A 328 -47.60 17.53 -0.40
C GLY A 328 -46.38 16.83 0.23
N GLY A 329 -45.75 17.50 1.20
CA GLY A 329 -45.08 16.89 2.36
C GLY A 329 -43.64 16.35 2.18
N PRO A 330 -42.79 16.42 3.24
CA PRO A 330 -41.40 16.00 3.19
C PRO A 330 -41.25 14.47 3.13
N VAL A 331 -40.48 13.98 2.15
CA VAL A 331 -39.88 12.65 2.26
C VAL A 331 -38.56 12.84 3.01
N LYS A 332 -38.45 12.29 4.22
CA LYS A 332 -37.19 12.24 4.96
C LYS A 332 -36.11 11.63 4.05
N LYS A 333 -34.85 12.08 4.16
CA LYS A 333 -33.71 11.27 3.65
C LYS A 333 -34.03 9.82 4.02
N PRO A 334 -33.95 8.84 3.09
CA PRO A 334 -34.00 7.45 3.51
C PRO A 334 -32.94 7.35 4.60
N LYS A 335 -33.37 7.17 5.84
CA LYS A 335 -32.41 6.78 6.87
C LYS A 335 -31.86 5.45 6.34
N LEU A 336 -30.57 5.21 6.51
CA LEU A 336 -30.03 3.86 6.46
C LEU A 336 -30.72 3.09 7.59
N GLU A 337 -31.98 2.71 7.40
CA GLU A 337 -32.74 1.97 8.38
C GLU A 337 -32.16 0.55 8.37
N HIS A 338 -31.57 0.21 9.52
CA HIS A 338 -31.19 -1.13 9.96
C HIS A 338 -31.19 -2.16 8.84
N VAL A 339 -30.01 -2.42 8.28
CA VAL A 339 -29.76 -3.70 7.61
C VAL A 339 -30.17 -4.78 8.61
N PRO A 340 -31.15 -5.65 8.31
CA PRO A 340 -31.47 -6.75 9.20
C PRO A 340 -30.20 -7.59 9.33
N LEU A 341 -29.63 -7.63 10.54
CA LEU A 341 -28.52 -8.54 10.89
C LEU A 341 -28.89 -10.02 10.62
N ASP A 342 -30.19 -10.31 10.48
CA ASP A 342 -30.71 -11.62 10.13
C ASP A 342 -30.39 -12.07 8.69
N LEU A 343 -29.96 -11.17 7.79
CA LEU A 343 -29.47 -11.55 6.44
C LEU A 343 -28.07 -12.18 6.45
N LEU A 344 -27.39 -12.23 7.60
CA LEU A 344 -26.14 -12.96 7.80
C LEU A 344 -26.35 -14.35 8.42
N LYS A 345 -27.56 -14.67 8.90
CA LYS A 345 -27.81 -15.91 9.66
C LYS A 345 -27.89 -17.17 8.79
N ASN A 346 -27.94 -17.04 7.47
CA ASN A 346 -28.11 -18.16 6.55
C ASN A 346 -27.28 -17.96 5.27
N ASP A 347 -25.97 -17.66 5.38
CA ASP A 347 -25.07 -17.89 4.25
C ASP A 347 -24.95 -19.41 4.04
N PRO A 348 -25.38 -19.97 2.90
CA PRO A 348 -25.30 -21.41 2.65
C PRO A 348 -23.85 -21.95 2.63
N HIS A 349 -22.82 -21.10 2.71
CA HIS A 349 -21.44 -21.52 2.90
C HIS A 349 -21.03 -21.78 4.35
N ASP A 350 -21.79 -21.30 5.35
CA ASP A 350 -21.47 -21.56 6.77
C ASP A 350 -21.81 -23.01 7.19
N HIS A 351 -22.57 -23.75 6.36
CA HIS A 351 -22.97 -25.15 6.61
C HIS A 351 -22.59 -26.11 5.47
N CYS A 352 -21.59 -25.75 4.66
CA CYS A 352 -21.06 -26.63 3.63
C CYS A 352 -20.38 -27.85 4.26
N PRO A 353 -20.77 -29.10 3.92
CA PRO A 353 -20.17 -30.32 4.45
C PRO A 353 -18.76 -30.61 3.89
N VAL A 354 -18.20 -29.69 3.11
CA VAL A 354 -16.83 -29.76 2.57
C VAL A 354 -15.99 -28.73 3.28
N GLU A 355 -15.06 -29.18 4.12
CA GLU A 355 -14.03 -28.31 4.72
C GLU A 355 -13.14 -27.74 3.61
N LEU A 356 -13.36 -26.46 3.27
CA LEU A 356 -12.46 -25.71 2.42
C LEU A 356 -11.41 -25.02 3.30
N PRO A 357 -10.10 -25.29 3.10
CA PRO A 357 -9.07 -24.62 3.87
C PRO A 357 -9.05 -23.13 3.51
N ILE A 358 -9.11 -22.30 4.56
CA ILE A 358 -9.08 -20.84 4.47
C ILE A 358 -7.76 -20.38 3.84
N GLY A 359 -7.83 -19.74 2.67
CA GLY A 359 -6.71 -18.97 2.12
C GLY A 359 -5.92 -19.55 0.94
N VAL A 360 -6.49 -20.42 0.10
CA VAL A 360 -5.82 -20.86 -1.15
C VAL A 360 -6.43 -20.27 -2.42
N ASP A 361 -5.52 -20.00 -3.37
CA ASP A 361 -5.63 -19.18 -4.57
C ASP A 361 -6.56 -19.73 -5.66
N PHE A 362 -7.31 -18.85 -6.33
CA PHE A 362 -7.91 -19.14 -7.65
C PHE A 362 -6.98 -18.65 -8.76
N MET A 363 -5.74 -19.14 -8.79
CA MET A 363 -4.88 -19.14 -9.96
C MET A 363 -4.02 -20.41 -9.95
N GLY A 364 -4.50 -21.46 -10.63
CA GLY A 364 -3.67 -22.60 -11.04
C GLY A 364 -3.98 -23.95 -10.40
N LYS A 365 -5.13 -24.54 -10.75
CA LYS A 365 -5.30 -25.95 -11.20
C LYS A 365 -6.80 -26.21 -11.39
N CYS A 366 -7.20 -26.49 -12.63
CA CYS A 366 -8.55 -26.97 -12.90
C CYS A 366 -8.70 -28.39 -12.31
N PRO A 367 -9.72 -28.68 -11.51
CA PRO A 367 -9.92 -30.00 -10.91
C PRO A 367 -10.26 -31.11 -11.93
N TYR A 368 -10.46 -30.76 -13.21
CA TYR A 368 -10.67 -31.71 -14.31
C TYR A 368 -9.42 -31.97 -15.17
N LEU A 369 -8.26 -31.42 -14.80
CA LEU A 369 -6.99 -31.66 -15.48
C LEU A 369 -6.05 -32.38 -14.52
N GLU A 370 -6.11 -33.71 -14.53
CA GLU A 370 -5.05 -34.52 -13.94
C GLU A 370 -3.72 -34.27 -14.65
N SER A 371 -2.68 -34.45 -13.85
CA SER A 371 -1.29 -34.08 -14.06
C SER A 371 -0.69 -34.46 -15.42
N SER A 372 0.27 -33.63 -15.83
CA SER A 372 1.20 -33.80 -16.96
C SER A 372 0.57 -33.66 -18.33
N LEU A 373 0.76 -32.50 -18.97
CA LEU A 373 1.01 -32.32 -20.41
C LEU A 373 1.20 -30.82 -20.70
N VAL A 374 2.19 -30.54 -21.55
CA VAL A 374 2.69 -29.20 -21.89
C VAL A 374 1.98 -28.69 -23.15
N GLY A 375 1.27 -27.54 -23.08
CA GLY A 375 1.12 -26.58 -24.18
C GLY A 375 -0.17 -26.51 -25.03
N LYS A 376 -0.62 -25.24 -25.24
CA LYS A 376 -1.59 -24.58 -26.19
C LYS A 376 -3.10 -24.68 -25.90
N CYS A 377 -3.98 -23.67 -26.07
CA CYS A 377 -3.94 -22.27 -26.53
C CYS A 377 -5.13 -21.50 -25.86
N PRO A 378 -5.01 -20.25 -25.36
CA PRO A 378 -6.12 -19.50 -24.71
C PRO A 378 -7.11 -18.81 -25.67
N VAL A 379 -7.02 -19.03 -26.98
CA VAL A 379 -7.90 -18.41 -27.99
C VAL A 379 -8.70 -19.44 -28.80
N ASN A 380 -8.17 -20.66 -29.01
CA ASN A 380 -8.88 -21.73 -29.75
C ASN A 380 -8.44 -23.17 -29.42
N GLY A 381 -7.35 -23.35 -28.68
CA GLY A 381 -7.20 -24.38 -27.66
C GLY A 381 -7.17 -25.88 -28.00
N ALA A 382 -6.97 -26.35 -29.23
CA ALA A 382 -6.92 -27.81 -29.41
C ALA A 382 -5.63 -28.44 -28.83
N ILE A 383 -5.78 -29.19 -27.73
CA ILE A 383 -4.83 -30.18 -27.20
C ILE A 383 -5.44 -31.56 -27.49
N GLU A 384 -4.67 -32.46 -28.12
CA GLU A 384 -5.07 -33.85 -28.29
C GLU A 384 -5.10 -34.58 -26.93
N GLY A 385 -6.21 -35.25 -26.63
CA GLY A 385 -6.34 -36.14 -25.47
C GLY A 385 -7.32 -35.71 -24.37
N VAL A 386 -8.02 -34.58 -24.50
CA VAL A 386 -9.04 -34.19 -23.51
C VAL A 386 -10.38 -34.85 -23.86
N GLY A 387 -10.75 -35.87 -23.09
CA GLY A 387 -12.08 -36.44 -23.09
C GLY A 387 -13.14 -35.40 -22.67
N ASN A 388 -14.11 -35.18 -23.55
CA ASN A 388 -15.40 -34.52 -23.34
C ASN A 388 -15.46 -33.31 -22.37
N LEU A 389 -15.03 -32.14 -22.87
CA LEU A 389 -15.30 -30.82 -22.27
C LEU A 389 -16.80 -30.43 -22.17
N LYS A 390 -17.71 -31.30 -22.64
CA LYS A 390 -19.17 -31.10 -22.60
C LYS A 390 -19.78 -31.19 -21.20
N GLU A 391 -19.05 -31.70 -20.21
CA GLU A 391 -19.52 -31.80 -18.82
C GLU A 391 -19.10 -30.59 -17.96
N CYS A 392 -18.39 -29.61 -18.53
CA CYS A 392 -18.05 -28.37 -17.84
C CYS A 392 -19.30 -27.49 -17.65
N PRO A 393 -19.72 -27.15 -16.42
CA PRO A 393 -20.91 -26.34 -16.15
C PRO A 393 -20.80 -24.89 -16.64
N PHE A 394 -19.63 -24.48 -17.16
CA PHE A 394 -19.35 -23.15 -17.70
C PHE A 394 -19.22 -23.13 -19.24
N TYR A 395 -19.33 -24.28 -19.91
CA TYR A 395 -19.32 -24.33 -21.38
C TYR A 395 -20.70 -23.95 -21.92
N LYS A 396 -20.83 -22.71 -22.43
CA LYS A 396 -21.99 -22.31 -23.23
C LYS A 396 -21.58 -22.34 -24.71
N GLU A 397 -22.16 -23.26 -25.46
CA GLU A 397 -22.06 -23.28 -26.93
C GLU A 397 -22.62 -21.95 -27.48
N GLY A 398 -21.75 -21.07 -27.97
CA GLY A 398 -22.22 -19.82 -28.60
C GLY A 398 -21.15 -18.77 -28.83
N LYS A 399 -20.55 -18.79 -30.02
CA LYS A 399 -19.83 -17.71 -30.74
C LYS A 399 -19.31 -16.54 -29.90
N VAL A 400 -18.01 -16.59 -29.60
CA VAL A 400 -17.23 -15.38 -29.26
C VAL A 400 -17.25 -14.47 -30.48
N GLN A 401 -17.84 -13.28 -30.36
CA GLN A 401 -17.60 -12.21 -31.34
C GLN A 401 -16.13 -11.81 -31.25
N GLU A 402 -15.43 -11.86 -32.38
CA GLU A 402 -14.09 -11.27 -32.49
C GLU A 402 -14.20 -9.79 -32.12
N LEU A 403 -13.53 -9.41 -31.03
CA LEU A 403 -13.34 -8.02 -30.65
C LEU A 403 -12.48 -7.36 -31.76
N PRO A 404 -12.93 -6.28 -32.40
CA PRO A 404 -12.06 -5.54 -33.29
C PRO A 404 -10.85 -5.04 -32.48
N GLU A 405 -9.66 -5.14 -33.06
CA GLU A 405 -8.44 -4.57 -32.51
C GLU A 405 -8.74 -3.14 -32.05
N ALA A 406 -8.54 -2.90 -30.75
CA ALA A 406 -8.74 -1.58 -30.15
C ALA A 406 -7.78 -0.60 -30.84
N THR A 407 -8.29 0.14 -31.82
CA THR A 407 -7.68 1.38 -32.26
C THR A 407 -7.65 2.30 -31.05
N ILE A 408 -6.47 2.40 -30.43
CA ILE A 408 -6.20 3.40 -29.41
C ILE A 408 -6.44 4.76 -30.07
N SER A 409 -7.60 5.33 -29.81
CA SER A 409 -7.87 6.75 -30.06
C SER A 409 -6.89 7.54 -29.19
N THR A 410 -5.81 8.01 -29.81
CA THR A 410 -4.77 8.83 -29.19
C THR A 410 -5.23 10.26 -28.87
N ASN A 411 -6.54 10.54 -28.92
CA ASN A 411 -7.11 11.88 -28.83
C ASN A 411 -8.14 12.11 -27.69
N SER A 412 -8.42 11.13 -26.81
CA SER A 412 -9.26 11.41 -25.63
C SER A 412 -8.43 12.04 -24.51
N LYS A 413 -8.76 13.28 -24.12
CA LYS A 413 -8.16 13.92 -22.94
C LYS A 413 -8.44 13.05 -21.71
N ASN A 414 -7.39 12.57 -21.03
CA ASN A 414 -7.51 11.68 -19.88
C ASN A 414 -7.53 12.47 -18.55
N TYR A 415 -8.72 12.71 -18.00
CA TYR A 415 -8.98 13.44 -16.76
C TYR A 415 -8.80 12.58 -15.50
N CYS A 416 -7.63 11.92 -15.39
CA CYS A 416 -7.34 10.93 -14.34
C CYS A 416 -8.40 9.80 -14.25
N GLY A 417 -8.84 9.34 -15.42
CA GLY A 417 -9.83 8.28 -15.58
C GLY A 417 -11.29 8.71 -15.53
N LEU A 418 -11.61 9.97 -15.18
CA LEU A 418 -13.01 10.43 -15.17
C LEU A 418 -13.52 10.66 -16.59
N VAL A 419 -14.71 10.13 -16.89
CA VAL A 419 -15.44 10.44 -18.12
C VAL A 419 -15.94 11.88 -18.04
N LEU A 420 -15.77 12.65 -19.13
CA LEU A 420 -16.34 13.99 -19.25
C LEU A 420 -17.86 13.88 -19.40
N HIS A 421 -18.59 14.56 -18.52
CA HIS A 421 -20.05 14.60 -18.59
C HIS A 421 -20.50 15.64 -19.63
N ASP A 422 -21.50 15.31 -20.47
CA ASP A 422 -21.96 16.16 -21.59
C ASP A 422 -22.38 17.58 -21.17
N ALA A 423 -22.83 17.74 -19.92
CA ALA A 423 -23.22 19.03 -19.35
C ALA A 423 -22.04 19.92 -18.93
N ILE A 424 -20.79 19.45 -19.05
CA ILE A 424 -19.59 20.16 -18.60
C ILE A 424 -18.73 20.47 -19.82
N ALA A 425 -18.41 21.74 -19.99
CA ALA A 425 -17.45 22.17 -21.00
C ALA A 425 -16.05 21.63 -20.65
N SER A 426 -15.32 21.08 -21.62
CA SER A 426 -14.03 20.42 -21.37
C SER A 426 -13.00 21.33 -20.70
N GLU A 427 -13.14 22.65 -20.92
CA GLU A 427 -12.32 23.72 -20.36
C GLU A 427 -12.39 23.74 -18.83
N VAL A 428 -13.53 23.41 -18.23
CA VAL A 428 -13.69 23.35 -16.77
C VAL A 428 -12.78 22.26 -16.18
N PHE A 429 -12.73 21.10 -16.82
CA PHE A 429 -11.86 20.01 -16.40
C PHE A 429 -10.39 20.30 -16.70
N ASP A 430 -10.11 20.99 -17.81
CA ASP A 430 -8.77 21.44 -18.14
C ASP A 430 -8.24 22.41 -17.07
N GLU A 431 -9.04 23.40 -16.63
CA GLU A 431 -8.64 24.34 -15.57
C GLU A 431 -8.45 23.65 -14.21
N ALA A 432 -9.35 22.73 -13.84
CA ALA A 432 -9.19 21.94 -12.62
C ALA A 432 -7.91 21.08 -12.65
N GLN A 433 -7.63 20.44 -13.77
CA GLN A 433 -6.41 19.65 -13.97
C GLN A 433 -5.16 20.53 -13.93
N LYS A 434 -5.18 21.70 -14.58
CA LYS A 434 -4.07 22.68 -14.56
C LYS A 434 -3.76 23.11 -13.13
N LEU A 435 -4.76 23.45 -12.33
CA LEU A 435 -4.59 23.82 -10.92
C LEU A 435 -3.87 22.73 -10.14
N GLY A 436 -4.32 21.47 -10.28
CA GLY A 436 -3.68 20.33 -9.63
C GLY A 436 -2.21 20.16 -10.02
N VAL A 437 -1.91 20.24 -11.32
CA VAL A 437 -0.55 20.15 -11.86
C VAL A 437 0.32 21.31 -11.39
N GLU A 438 -0.21 22.51 -11.32
CA GLU A 438 0.50 23.72 -10.89
C GLU A 438 0.95 23.60 -9.43
N VAL A 439 0.01 23.31 -8.52
CA VAL A 439 0.29 23.13 -7.09
C VAL A 439 1.36 22.04 -6.90
N ALA A 440 1.24 20.91 -7.60
CA ALA A 440 2.24 19.84 -7.56
C ALA A 440 3.63 20.32 -8.04
N LYS A 441 3.71 21.05 -9.15
CA LYS A 441 4.97 21.58 -9.68
C LYS A 441 5.63 22.57 -8.72
N ILE A 442 4.86 23.42 -8.05
CA ILE A 442 5.39 24.36 -7.04
C ILE A 442 5.99 23.56 -5.88
N LEU A 443 5.28 22.55 -5.37
CA LEU A 443 5.76 21.65 -4.33
C LEU A 443 7.05 20.93 -4.74
N MET A 444 7.11 20.39 -5.97
CA MET A 444 8.33 19.74 -6.49
C MET A 444 9.51 20.70 -6.56
N LYS A 445 9.30 21.95 -7.02
CA LYS A 445 10.34 23.00 -7.02
C LYS A 445 10.83 23.35 -5.61
N LYS A 446 9.95 23.27 -4.61
CA LYS A 446 10.28 23.45 -3.19
C LYS A 446 10.96 22.24 -2.54
N GLY A 447 11.17 21.14 -3.27
CA GLY A 447 11.88 19.95 -2.79
C GLY A 447 10.98 18.78 -2.38
N ALA A 448 9.68 18.81 -2.68
CA ALA A 448 8.75 17.73 -2.32
C ALA A 448 9.19 16.36 -2.84
N SER A 449 9.81 16.29 -4.02
CA SER A 449 10.32 15.03 -4.57
C SER A 449 11.35 14.35 -3.67
N GLY A 450 12.20 15.14 -2.98
CA GLY A 450 13.18 14.61 -2.03
C GLY A 450 12.52 14.04 -0.78
N ILE A 451 11.52 14.75 -0.23
CA ILE A 451 10.74 14.29 0.92
C ILE A 451 9.96 13.01 0.56
N MET A 452 9.31 13.00 -0.60
CA MET A 452 8.56 11.84 -1.10
C MET A 452 9.46 10.65 -1.38
N ALA A 453 10.66 10.85 -1.95
CA ALA A 453 11.61 9.77 -2.17
C ALA A 453 12.05 9.13 -0.84
N LYS A 454 12.36 9.94 0.19
CA LYS A 454 12.64 9.44 1.54
C LYS A 454 11.45 8.68 2.14
N ALA A 455 10.22 9.14 1.89
CA ALA A 455 9.01 8.51 2.41
C ALA A 455 8.60 7.23 1.65
N GLN A 456 8.78 7.19 0.32
CA GLN A 456 8.44 6.05 -0.55
C GLN A 456 9.50 4.95 -0.52
N ALA A 457 10.75 5.30 -0.22
CA ALA A 457 11.83 4.34 -0.01
C ALA A 457 11.72 3.76 1.41
N THR A 458 10.58 3.20 1.75
CA THR A 458 10.30 2.70 3.09
C THR A 458 10.59 1.21 3.17
N ILE A 459 11.61 0.88 3.96
CA ILE A 459 11.77 -0.48 4.49
C ILE A 459 10.89 -0.72 5.73
N HIS A 460 10.09 0.25 6.15
CA HIS A 460 9.18 0.17 7.29
C HIS A 460 8.32 -1.10 7.29
N ASN A 461 8.31 -1.86 8.39
CA ASN A 461 7.87 -3.24 8.68
C ASN A 461 8.52 -4.38 7.90
N SER A 462 9.61 -4.13 7.17
CA SER A 462 10.32 -5.19 6.44
C SER A 462 10.85 -6.23 7.39
N VAL A 463 10.78 -7.50 7.00
CA VAL A 463 11.45 -8.56 7.75
C VAL A 463 12.92 -8.53 7.37
N VAL A 464 13.75 -8.13 8.32
CA VAL A 464 15.20 -7.92 8.10
C VAL A 464 15.97 -8.95 8.91
N VAL A 465 16.63 -9.87 8.22
CA VAL A 465 17.47 -10.89 8.84
C VAL A 465 18.91 -10.39 8.86
N ILE A 466 19.51 -10.27 10.06
CA ILE A 466 20.86 -9.71 10.23
C ILE A 466 21.78 -10.75 10.87
N THR A 467 22.83 -11.15 10.16
CA THR A 467 23.86 -12.05 10.71
C THR A 467 24.94 -11.26 11.46
N GLY A 468 25.51 -11.87 12.50
CA GLY A 468 26.47 -11.20 13.37
C GLY A 468 25.85 -10.10 14.25
N ALA A 469 24.54 -10.17 14.53
CA ALA A 469 23.78 -9.12 15.20
C ALA A 469 24.07 -8.93 16.71
N SER A 470 24.99 -9.71 17.31
CA SER A 470 25.25 -9.68 18.75
C SER A 470 26.26 -8.61 19.21
N SER A 471 26.93 -7.89 18.29
CA SER A 471 27.83 -6.78 18.64
C SER A 471 28.25 -5.96 17.43
N GLY A 472 28.87 -4.81 17.67
CA GLY A 472 29.57 -4.01 16.65
C GLY A 472 28.62 -3.55 15.54
N LEU A 473 29.05 -3.68 14.28
CA LEU A 473 28.23 -3.25 13.14
C LEU A 473 26.88 -4.00 13.06
N GLY A 474 26.84 -5.30 13.38
CA GLY A 474 25.59 -6.07 13.31
C GLY A 474 24.53 -5.60 14.31
N GLU A 475 24.96 -5.23 15.52
CA GLU A 475 24.09 -4.62 16.53
C GLU A 475 23.65 -3.21 16.09
N ALA A 476 24.57 -2.39 15.61
CA ALA A 476 24.24 -1.05 15.10
C ALA A 476 23.23 -1.10 13.93
N LEU A 477 23.37 -2.07 13.03
CA LEU A 477 22.41 -2.34 11.96
C LEU A 477 21.06 -2.75 12.54
N ALA A 478 21.02 -3.62 13.56
CA ALA A 478 19.76 -3.96 14.22
C ALA A 478 19.03 -2.73 14.76
N HIS A 479 19.75 -1.80 15.41
CA HIS A 479 19.19 -0.53 15.87
C HIS A 479 18.71 0.36 14.72
N GLU A 480 19.47 0.48 13.64
CA GLU A 480 19.10 1.31 12.50
C GLU A 480 17.81 0.80 11.82
N PHE A 481 17.75 -0.48 11.49
CA PHE A 481 16.59 -1.07 10.82
C PHE A 481 15.37 -1.11 11.74
N TYR A 482 15.56 -1.33 13.04
CA TYR A 482 14.47 -1.26 14.02
C TYR A 482 13.91 0.17 14.13
N LYS A 483 14.75 1.21 14.18
CA LYS A 483 14.29 2.62 14.19
C LYS A 483 13.48 2.98 12.94
N GLN A 484 13.79 2.38 11.79
CA GLN A 484 13.04 2.55 10.55
C GLN A 484 11.71 1.75 10.52
N GLY A 485 11.37 1.06 11.61
CA GLY A 485 10.13 0.34 11.77
C GLY A 485 10.17 -1.10 11.26
N CYS A 486 11.34 -1.71 11.01
CA CYS A 486 11.45 -3.07 10.51
C CYS A 486 11.19 -4.13 11.60
N GLN A 487 10.72 -5.31 11.20
CA GLN A 487 10.76 -6.50 12.05
C GLN A 487 12.14 -7.15 11.92
N VAL A 488 12.97 -6.97 12.93
CA VAL A 488 14.37 -7.43 12.89
C VAL A 488 14.48 -8.85 13.42
N VAL A 489 15.18 -9.71 12.68
CA VAL A 489 15.59 -11.05 13.11
C VAL A 489 17.09 -11.03 13.40
N LEU A 490 17.44 -11.24 14.66
CA LEU A 490 18.80 -11.18 15.18
C LEU A 490 19.44 -12.57 15.10
N CYS A 491 20.48 -12.71 14.27
CA CYS A 491 21.16 -13.98 14.05
C CYS A 491 22.63 -13.92 14.49
N SER A 492 23.02 -14.77 15.44
CA SER A 492 24.43 -15.04 15.78
C SER A 492 24.56 -16.29 16.66
N ARG A 493 25.78 -16.74 16.92
CA ARG A 493 26.06 -17.87 17.82
C ARG A 493 25.81 -17.56 19.31
N ARG A 494 25.87 -16.29 19.70
CA ARG A 494 25.84 -15.86 21.11
C ARG A 494 24.42 -15.51 21.55
N ARG A 495 23.66 -16.49 22.02
CA ARG A 495 22.26 -16.31 22.41
C ARG A 495 22.05 -15.23 23.48
N GLN A 496 22.89 -15.20 24.52
CA GLN A 496 22.77 -14.22 25.62
C GLN A 496 22.93 -12.78 25.12
N GLU A 497 23.88 -12.53 24.23
CA GLU A 497 24.06 -11.21 23.62
C GLU A 497 22.92 -10.82 22.69
N LEU A 498 22.30 -11.77 21.99
CA LEU A 498 21.11 -11.49 21.18
C LEU A 498 19.92 -11.07 22.05
N GLU A 499 19.75 -11.68 23.23
CA GLU A 499 18.73 -11.24 24.20
C GLU A 499 19.04 -9.84 24.73
N ARG A 500 20.32 -9.52 25.03
CA ARG A 500 20.72 -8.16 25.41
C ARG A 500 20.35 -7.15 24.34
N VAL A 501 20.76 -7.38 23.09
CA VAL A 501 20.44 -6.48 21.96
C VAL A 501 18.92 -6.36 21.78
N ARG A 502 18.17 -7.45 21.90
CA ARG A 502 16.70 -7.41 21.86
C ARG A 502 16.12 -6.54 22.97
N SER A 503 16.60 -6.66 24.20
CA SER A 503 16.16 -5.81 25.31
C SER A 503 16.50 -4.34 25.07
N ASP A 504 17.69 -4.05 24.53
CA ASP A 504 18.10 -2.69 24.16
C ASP A 504 17.18 -2.09 23.08
N LEU A 505 16.84 -2.86 22.05
CA LEU A 505 15.91 -2.45 20.99
C LEU A 505 14.49 -2.21 21.54
N LEU A 506 13.99 -3.07 22.42
CA LEU A 506 12.68 -2.91 23.04
C LEU A 506 12.61 -1.69 23.98
N ARG A 507 13.74 -1.30 24.56
CA ARG A 507 13.85 -0.09 25.39
C ARG A 507 13.95 1.19 24.57
N THR A 508 14.53 1.14 23.37
CA THR A 508 14.44 2.29 22.45
C THR A 508 12.99 2.54 22.05
N HIS A 509 12.58 3.81 22.08
CA HIS A 509 11.23 4.25 21.71
C HIS A 509 11.27 4.74 20.25
N PRO A 510 11.05 3.88 19.25
CA PRO A 510 11.02 4.34 17.87
C PRO A 510 9.84 5.28 17.66
N THR A 511 10.04 6.33 16.86
CA THR A 511 8.95 7.24 16.41
C THR A 511 7.97 6.53 15.46
N ILE A 512 8.34 5.33 15.01
CA ILE A 512 7.63 4.52 14.03
C ILE A 512 7.25 3.19 14.69
N PRO A 513 6.01 2.67 14.52
CA PRO A 513 5.61 1.39 15.10
C PRO A 513 6.48 0.23 14.62
N THR A 514 6.94 -0.63 15.56
CA THR A 514 7.79 -1.81 15.29
C THR A 514 7.19 -3.08 15.91
N LEU A 515 7.53 -4.24 15.32
CA LEU A 515 7.30 -5.55 15.94
C LEU A 515 8.50 -5.94 16.82
N PRO A 516 8.30 -6.71 17.90
CA PRO A 516 9.40 -7.19 18.73
C PRO A 516 10.47 -7.94 17.91
N PRO A 517 11.78 -7.70 18.15
CA PRO A 517 12.84 -8.43 17.47
C PRO A 517 12.77 -9.94 17.77
N ILE A 518 13.03 -10.74 16.74
CA ILE A 518 13.07 -12.22 16.83
C ILE A 518 14.52 -12.67 16.99
N ILE A 519 14.75 -13.65 17.87
CA ILE A 519 16.08 -14.24 18.07
C ILE A 519 16.14 -15.58 17.35
N ASN A 520 17.11 -15.72 16.44
CA ASN A 520 17.40 -16.98 15.76
C ASN A 520 18.90 -17.28 15.86
N PRO A 521 19.35 -17.97 16.92
CA PRO A 521 20.76 -18.31 17.08
C PRO A 521 21.19 -19.25 15.97
N LEU A 522 22.27 -18.92 15.27
CA LEU A 522 22.83 -19.73 14.18
C LEU A 522 24.35 -19.59 14.11
N ASP A 523 25.02 -20.61 13.56
CA ASP A 523 26.44 -20.61 13.24
C ASP A 523 26.66 -20.60 11.73
N LEU A 524 27.32 -19.56 11.22
CA LEU A 524 27.62 -19.45 9.78
C LEU A 524 28.63 -20.50 9.28
N SER A 525 29.37 -21.16 10.18
CA SER A 525 30.25 -22.27 9.82
C SER A 525 29.51 -23.60 9.65
N ASP A 526 28.31 -23.74 10.19
CA ASP A 526 27.47 -24.92 10.02
C ASP A 526 26.51 -24.73 8.83
N ILE A 527 27.07 -24.80 7.62
CA ILE A 527 26.35 -24.49 6.38
C ILE A 527 25.12 -25.37 6.13
N ASN A 528 25.08 -26.58 6.70
CA ASN A 528 24.02 -27.54 6.47
C ASN A 528 22.77 -27.25 7.31
N SER A 529 22.90 -26.54 8.44
CA SER A 529 21.75 -26.15 9.27
C SER A 529 21.08 -24.84 8.82
N LEU A 530 21.76 -24.04 8.00
CA LEU A 530 21.26 -22.73 7.55
C LEU A 530 19.89 -22.79 6.83
N PRO A 531 19.59 -23.77 5.95
CA PRO A 531 18.26 -23.90 5.36
C PRO A 531 17.15 -24.06 6.41
N THR A 532 17.36 -24.92 7.41
CA THR A 532 16.39 -25.13 8.50
C THR A 532 16.18 -23.87 9.34
N HIS A 533 17.22 -23.05 9.54
CA HIS A 533 17.07 -21.75 10.18
C HIS A 533 16.22 -20.78 9.34
N VAL A 534 16.35 -20.78 8.02
CA VAL A 534 15.53 -19.96 7.12
C VAL A 534 14.07 -20.41 7.18
N GLU A 535 13.79 -21.71 7.09
CA GLU A 535 12.45 -22.27 7.24
C GLU A 535 11.79 -21.84 8.56
N LYS A 536 12.55 -21.90 9.66
CA LYS A 536 12.06 -21.43 10.96
C LYS A 536 11.72 -19.95 10.95
N ILE A 537 12.56 -19.09 10.37
CA ILE A 537 12.27 -17.66 10.24
C ILE A 537 10.98 -17.47 9.43
N LEU A 538 10.88 -18.10 8.26
CA LEU A 538 9.71 -18.01 7.38
C LEU A 538 8.43 -18.49 8.06
N SER A 539 8.49 -19.54 8.89
CA SER A 539 7.32 -20.01 9.65
C SER A 539 6.78 -18.98 10.65
N ILE A 540 7.63 -18.08 11.15
CA ILE A 540 7.27 -17.05 12.13
C ILE A 540 6.88 -15.74 11.44
N THR A 541 7.63 -15.33 10.42
CA THR A 541 7.50 -14.02 9.79
C THR A 541 6.68 -14.05 8.50
N GLY A 542 6.42 -15.24 7.95
CA GLY A 542 5.76 -15.46 6.67
C GLY A 542 6.63 -15.16 5.44
N LYS A 543 7.68 -14.35 5.60
CA LYS A 543 8.58 -13.92 4.52
C LYS A 543 9.89 -13.34 5.04
N ILE A 544 10.88 -13.17 4.15
CA ILE A 544 12.10 -12.40 4.39
C ILE A 544 12.24 -11.34 3.31
N ASP A 545 12.12 -10.06 3.68
CA ASP A 545 12.19 -8.94 2.73
C ASP A 545 13.66 -8.54 2.48
N ILE A 546 14.50 -8.55 3.52
CA ILE A 546 15.90 -8.11 3.48
C ILE A 546 16.78 -9.10 4.22
N LEU A 547 17.84 -9.57 3.57
CA LEU A 547 18.90 -10.38 4.19
C LEU A 547 20.20 -9.56 4.25
N ILE A 548 20.73 -9.35 5.45
CA ILE A 548 22.02 -8.68 5.68
C ILE A 548 23.06 -9.69 6.14
N ASN A 549 23.92 -10.09 5.20
CA ASN A 549 25.10 -10.91 5.42
C ASN A 549 26.24 -10.05 6.01
N ASN A 550 26.20 -9.85 7.32
CA ASN A 550 27.19 -9.05 8.07
C ASN A 550 28.18 -9.91 8.88
N GLY A 551 27.79 -11.12 9.30
CA GLY A 551 28.65 -11.98 10.11
C GLY A 551 29.95 -12.35 9.40
N GLY A 552 31.07 -12.27 10.13
CA GLY A 552 32.39 -12.62 9.60
C GLY A 552 33.49 -12.60 10.66
N VAL A 553 34.66 -13.11 10.29
CA VAL A 553 35.87 -13.20 11.13
C VAL A 553 37.06 -12.66 10.33
N SER A 554 37.97 -11.94 11.00
CA SER A 554 39.20 -11.43 10.41
C SER A 554 40.41 -12.28 10.80
N HIS A 555 41.57 -11.98 10.23
CA HIS A 555 42.80 -12.72 10.43
C HIS A 555 44.04 -11.83 10.46
N ARG A 556 45.03 -12.20 11.28
CA ARG A 556 46.37 -11.60 11.37
C ARG A 556 47.44 -12.70 11.29
N GLY A 557 48.18 -12.73 10.18
CA GLY A 557 49.24 -13.70 9.97
C GLY A 557 49.83 -13.58 8.58
N THR A 558 51.15 -13.74 8.47
CA THR A 558 51.81 -13.75 7.16
C THR A 558 51.37 -14.98 6.36
N VAL A 559 51.50 -14.92 5.04
CA VAL A 559 51.10 -16.04 4.17
C VAL A 559 51.79 -17.35 4.56
N ILE A 560 53.07 -17.27 4.94
CA ILE A 560 53.87 -18.44 5.33
C ILE A 560 53.44 -19.00 6.70
N SER A 561 53.04 -18.14 7.64
CA SER A 561 52.70 -18.58 9.01
C SER A 561 51.23 -18.97 9.19
N THR A 562 50.38 -18.73 8.19
CA THR A 562 48.96 -19.05 8.24
C THR A 562 48.74 -20.52 7.92
N LYS A 563 48.13 -21.26 8.85
CA LYS A 563 47.79 -22.67 8.63
C LYS A 563 46.62 -22.78 7.64
N PRO A 564 46.60 -23.80 6.76
CA PRO A 564 45.48 -24.05 5.85
C PRO A 564 44.11 -24.14 6.54
N ASP A 565 44.05 -24.68 7.76
CA ASP A 565 42.81 -24.75 8.54
C ASP A 565 42.23 -23.36 8.88
N VAL A 566 43.10 -22.37 9.06
CA VAL A 566 42.70 -20.98 9.29
C VAL A 566 42.15 -20.37 8.00
N ASP A 567 42.79 -20.62 6.86
CA ASP A 567 42.29 -20.20 5.54
C ASP A 567 40.89 -20.77 5.27
N ILE A 568 40.72 -22.09 5.48
CA ILE A 568 39.44 -22.79 5.31
C ILE A 568 38.38 -22.21 6.25
N LYS A 569 38.71 -22.03 7.53
CA LYS A 569 37.75 -21.53 8.52
C LYS A 569 37.26 -20.12 8.18
N ILE A 570 38.14 -19.25 7.71
CA ILE A 570 37.77 -17.89 7.30
C ILE A 570 36.89 -17.92 6.07
N MET A 571 37.22 -18.75 5.07
CA MET A 571 36.39 -18.92 3.88
C MET A 571 35.02 -19.52 4.21
N LEU A 572 34.98 -20.49 5.12
CA LEU A 572 33.75 -21.14 5.58
C LEU A 572 32.78 -20.15 6.19
N VAL A 573 33.25 -19.28 7.09
CA VAL A 573 32.41 -18.29 7.75
C VAL A 573 32.07 -17.11 6.83
N ASN A 574 33.08 -16.49 6.22
CA ASN A 574 32.90 -15.22 5.52
C ASN A 574 32.25 -15.37 4.14
N TYR A 575 32.50 -16.49 3.46
CA TYR A 575 32.01 -16.73 2.11
C TYR A 575 30.93 -17.81 2.11
N PHE A 576 31.26 -19.06 2.43
CA PHE A 576 30.33 -20.17 2.28
C PHE A 576 29.07 -20.03 3.15
N GLY A 577 29.21 -19.56 4.40
CA GLY A 577 28.06 -19.28 5.27
C GLY A 577 27.10 -18.23 4.69
N ALA A 578 27.65 -17.12 4.18
CA ALA A 578 26.85 -16.07 3.56
C ALA A 578 26.17 -16.56 2.25
N VAL A 579 26.89 -17.30 1.42
CA VAL A 579 26.36 -17.88 0.18
C VAL A 579 25.27 -18.91 0.46
N ALA A 580 25.48 -19.82 1.41
CA ALA A 580 24.51 -20.85 1.78
C ALA A 580 23.23 -20.22 2.34
N LEU A 581 23.34 -19.22 3.21
CA LEU A 581 22.17 -18.51 3.75
C LEU A 581 21.41 -17.76 2.64
N THR A 582 22.12 -17.09 1.75
CA THR A 582 21.49 -16.44 0.59
C THR A 582 20.77 -17.44 -0.30
N LYS A 583 21.40 -18.58 -0.63
CA LYS A 583 20.77 -19.64 -1.42
C LYS A 583 19.52 -20.21 -0.77
N ALA A 584 19.47 -20.30 0.56
CA ALA A 584 18.29 -20.75 1.28
C ALA A 584 17.13 -19.73 1.25
N VAL A 585 17.43 -18.43 1.21
CA VAL A 585 16.41 -17.35 1.18
C VAL A 585 15.89 -17.06 -0.24
N LEU A 586 16.73 -17.24 -1.27
CA LEU A 586 16.40 -16.86 -2.65
C LEU A 586 15.11 -17.48 -3.21
N PRO A 587 14.78 -18.77 -3.00
CA PRO A 587 13.57 -19.36 -3.56
C PRO A 587 12.29 -18.60 -3.19
N ASP A 588 12.19 -18.15 -1.94
CA ASP A 588 11.03 -17.36 -1.47
C ASP A 588 11.03 -15.95 -2.06
N MET A 589 12.19 -15.26 -2.07
CA MET A 589 12.31 -13.95 -2.72
C MET A 589 11.95 -14.00 -4.21
N MET A 590 12.39 -15.03 -4.93
CA MET A 590 12.11 -15.23 -6.35
C MET A 590 10.63 -15.53 -6.60
N LYS A 591 10.03 -16.38 -5.76
CA LYS A 591 8.59 -16.66 -5.78
C LYS A 591 7.77 -15.37 -5.59
N ASN A 592 8.18 -14.52 -4.66
CA ASN A 592 7.49 -13.26 -4.34
C ASN A 592 7.84 -12.10 -5.28
N LYS A 593 8.84 -12.28 -6.16
CA LYS A 593 9.40 -11.25 -7.05
C LYS A 593 9.76 -9.96 -6.31
N CYS A 594 10.28 -10.11 -5.10
CA CYS A 594 10.74 -9.01 -4.28
C CYS A 594 11.77 -9.51 -3.27
N GLY A 595 12.74 -8.65 -2.95
CA GLY A 595 13.75 -8.96 -1.94
C GLY A 595 14.97 -8.07 -2.07
N HIS A 596 15.78 -8.04 -1.03
CA HIS A 596 17.06 -7.34 -1.04
C HIS A 596 18.10 -8.14 -0.27
N VAL A 597 19.18 -8.53 -0.94
CA VAL A 597 20.32 -9.19 -0.32
C VAL A 597 21.48 -8.20 -0.19
N VAL A 598 21.97 -8.02 1.03
CA VAL A 598 23.02 -7.06 1.37
C VAL A 598 24.21 -7.83 1.91
N PHE A 599 25.39 -7.60 1.36
CA PHE A 599 26.64 -8.20 1.82
C PHE A 599 27.53 -7.12 2.43
N VAL A 600 27.94 -7.31 3.68
CA VAL A 600 29.00 -6.50 4.29
C VAL A 600 30.35 -7.14 3.96
N SER A 601 30.98 -6.61 2.93
CA SER A 601 32.32 -6.98 2.51
C SER A 601 33.37 -6.21 3.33
N SER A 602 34.35 -5.59 2.68
CA SER A 602 35.35 -4.69 3.23
C SER A 602 36.02 -3.97 2.07
N VAL A 603 36.64 -2.80 2.31
CA VAL A 603 37.64 -2.26 1.38
C VAL A 603 38.73 -3.29 1.05
N GLN A 604 38.99 -4.25 1.95
CA GLN A 604 39.90 -5.37 1.71
C GLN A 604 39.37 -6.46 0.74
N GLY A 605 38.13 -6.33 0.30
CA GLY A 605 37.57 -7.06 -0.83
C GLY A 605 37.83 -6.40 -2.19
N LEU A 606 38.44 -5.20 -2.19
CA LEU A 606 38.82 -4.44 -3.37
C LEU A 606 40.35 -4.22 -3.45
N VAL A 607 41.01 -4.13 -2.29
CA VAL A 607 42.46 -3.93 -2.17
C VAL A 607 43.03 -4.90 -1.14
N ALA A 608 44.07 -5.66 -1.48
CA ALA A 608 44.69 -6.60 -0.54
C ALA A 608 45.75 -5.93 0.35
N LEU A 609 45.85 -6.37 1.61
CA LEU A 609 46.88 -5.91 2.56
C LEU A 609 47.73 -7.08 3.08
N PRO A 610 49.00 -6.83 3.45
CA PRO A 610 49.83 -7.83 4.13
C PRO A 610 49.17 -8.36 5.42
N GLU A 611 49.55 -9.58 5.79
CA GLU A 611 49.10 -10.28 7.01
C GLU A 611 47.60 -10.61 7.09
N ARG A 612 46.88 -10.45 5.98
CA ARG A 612 45.41 -10.62 5.91
C ARG A 612 44.98 -11.45 4.70
N SER A 613 45.84 -12.32 4.19
CA SER A 613 45.63 -13.09 2.95
C SER A 613 44.28 -13.81 2.93
N ALA A 614 43.99 -14.63 3.93
CA ALA A 614 42.73 -15.38 4.04
C ALA A 614 41.49 -14.48 4.08
N TYR A 615 41.58 -13.37 4.83
CA TYR A 615 40.48 -12.42 4.96
C TYR A 615 40.23 -11.68 3.63
N CYS A 616 41.30 -11.15 3.00
CA CYS A 616 41.22 -10.48 1.71
C CYS A 616 40.64 -11.41 0.64
N ALA A 617 41.12 -12.66 0.58
CA ALA A 617 40.60 -13.67 -0.35
C ALA A 617 39.10 -13.91 -0.15
N SER A 618 38.64 -14.09 1.09
CA SER A 618 37.21 -14.30 1.38
C SER A 618 36.33 -13.11 0.96
N LYS A 619 36.83 -11.87 1.11
CA LYS A 619 36.08 -10.66 0.75
C LYS A 619 36.08 -10.38 -0.76
N HIS A 620 37.15 -10.73 -1.48
CA HIS A 620 37.16 -10.70 -2.95
C HIS A 620 36.22 -11.76 -3.53
N ALA A 621 36.19 -12.97 -2.95
CA ALA A 621 35.26 -14.03 -3.36
C ALA A 621 33.79 -13.59 -3.24
N LEU A 622 33.44 -12.85 -2.17
CA LEU A 622 32.12 -12.25 -2.03
C LEU A 622 31.77 -11.28 -3.16
N GLN A 623 32.70 -10.41 -3.60
CA GLN A 623 32.44 -9.46 -4.69
C GLN A 623 32.03 -10.19 -5.97
N GLY A 624 32.83 -11.18 -6.40
CA GLY A 624 32.55 -11.95 -7.61
C GLY A 624 31.24 -12.73 -7.55
N PHE A 625 30.91 -13.30 -6.38
CA PHE A 625 29.62 -13.95 -6.17
C PHE A 625 28.45 -12.96 -6.28
N CYS A 626 28.57 -11.77 -5.69
CA CYS A 626 27.50 -10.77 -5.71
C CYS A 626 27.23 -10.22 -7.10
N ASP A 627 28.27 -10.08 -7.94
CA ASP A 627 28.10 -9.66 -9.33
C ASP A 627 27.32 -10.69 -10.15
N SER A 628 27.64 -11.97 -9.99
CA SER A 628 26.90 -13.07 -10.63
C SER A 628 25.46 -13.11 -10.14
N LEU A 629 25.26 -13.12 -8.81
CA LEU A 629 23.94 -13.16 -8.18
C LEU A 629 23.06 -12.02 -8.67
N ARG A 630 23.60 -10.79 -8.73
CA ARG A 630 22.85 -9.60 -9.15
C ARG A 630 22.32 -9.72 -10.57
N ALA A 631 23.12 -10.28 -11.48
CA ALA A 631 22.68 -10.53 -12.86
C ALA A 631 21.57 -11.58 -12.92
N GLU A 632 21.69 -12.66 -12.14
CA GLU A 632 20.72 -13.76 -12.11
C GLU A 632 19.35 -13.36 -11.55
N VAL A 633 19.32 -12.53 -10.50
CA VAL A 633 18.08 -12.22 -9.76
C VAL A 633 17.36 -10.96 -10.24
N ALA A 634 17.96 -10.20 -11.17
CA ALA A 634 17.40 -8.93 -11.67
C ALA A 634 15.99 -9.09 -12.25
N ALA A 635 15.73 -10.18 -13.00
CA ALA A 635 14.42 -10.48 -13.59
C ALA A 635 13.32 -10.74 -12.55
N TYR A 636 13.71 -11.05 -11.31
CA TYR A 636 12.81 -11.28 -10.18
C TYR A 636 12.64 -10.05 -9.29
N ASN A 637 13.14 -8.88 -9.70
CA ASN A 637 13.04 -7.63 -8.93
C ASN A 637 13.64 -7.74 -7.51
N ILE A 638 14.72 -8.53 -7.40
CA ILE A 638 15.53 -8.65 -6.19
C ILE A 638 16.77 -7.76 -6.33
N SER A 639 17.07 -6.97 -5.32
CA SER A 639 18.25 -6.09 -5.30
C SER A 639 19.42 -6.74 -4.56
N VAL A 640 20.64 -6.50 -5.04
CA VAL A 640 21.88 -6.99 -4.40
C VAL A 640 22.82 -5.83 -4.17
N THR A 641 23.16 -5.57 -2.90
CA THR A 641 24.06 -4.50 -2.47
C THR A 641 25.31 -5.08 -1.82
N VAL A 642 26.49 -4.55 -2.16
CA VAL A 642 27.75 -4.92 -1.50
C VAL A 642 28.36 -3.71 -0.83
N ILE A 643 28.32 -3.68 0.50
CA ILE A 643 28.90 -2.61 1.29
C ILE A 643 30.38 -2.94 1.53
N SER A 644 31.28 -2.04 1.13
CA SER A 644 32.73 -2.22 1.29
C SER A 644 33.31 -1.20 2.27
N PRO A 645 33.05 -1.34 3.58
CA PRO A 645 33.46 -0.33 4.54
C PRO A 645 34.98 -0.30 4.74
N GLY A 646 35.48 0.87 5.12
CA GLY A 646 36.81 1.04 5.71
C GLY A 646 36.90 0.47 7.12
N TYR A 647 37.85 0.94 7.93
CA TYR A 647 37.96 0.52 9.32
C TYR A 647 36.75 0.99 10.13
N ILE A 648 36.19 0.08 10.93
CA ILE A 648 35.06 0.35 11.83
C ILE A 648 35.50 0.01 13.25
N LYS A 649 35.24 0.92 14.19
CA LYS A 649 35.59 0.76 15.60
C LYS A 649 34.75 -0.34 16.25
N THR A 650 35.24 -1.57 16.15
CA THR A 650 34.59 -2.81 16.63
C THR A 650 35.63 -3.77 17.18
N GLU A 651 35.17 -4.77 17.94
CA GLU A 651 36.01 -5.86 18.45
C GLU A 651 36.48 -6.85 17.37
N LEU A 652 36.30 -6.55 16.07
CA LEU A 652 36.72 -7.42 14.97
C LEU A 652 38.23 -7.70 14.99
N SER A 653 39.04 -6.73 15.42
CA SER A 653 40.50 -6.90 15.56
C SER A 653 40.84 -7.87 16.69
N ARG A 654 40.29 -7.65 17.90
CA ARG A 654 40.55 -8.53 19.04
C ARG A 654 40.09 -9.96 18.79
N ASN A 655 38.97 -10.11 18.09
CA ASN A 655 38.39 -11.39 17.74
C ASN A 655 38.98 -12.02 16.46
N ALA A 656 39.99 -11.38 15.84
CA ALA A 656 40.65 -11.95 14.67
C ALA A 656 41.39 -13.25 15.04
N LEU A 657 41.55 -14.14 14.07
CA LEU A 657 42.40 -15.32 14.21
C LEU A 657 43.85 -14.97 13.92
N THR A 658 44.78 -15.53 14.68
CA THR A 658 46.20 -15.54 14.31
C THR A 658 46.45 -16.60 13.23
N GLY A 659 47.62 -16.58 12.59
CA GLY A 659 48.03 -17.63 11.64
C GLY A 659 48.00 -19.06 12.23
N ALA A 660 48.13 -19.19 13.56
CA ALA A 660 48.02 -20.46 14.27
C ALA A 660 46.58 -20.89 14.61
N GLY A 661 45.60 -19.99 14.46
CA GLY A 661 44.18 -20.23 14.73
C GLY A 661 43.69 -19.78 16.12
N ASN A 662 44.57 -19.20 16.95
CA ASN A 662 44.21 -18.64 18.25
C ASN A 662 43.56 -17.25 18.08
N GLN A 663 42.89 -16.74 19.12
CA GLN A 663 42.43 -15.35 19.10
C GLN A 663 43.62 -14.38 19.15
N HIS A 664 43.54 -13.30 18.38
CA HIS A 664 44.55 -12.26 18.33
C HIS A 664 44.60 -11.43 19.62
N GLY A 665 43.46 -11.10 20.21
CA GLY A 665 43.35 -10.42 21.52
C GLY A 665 43.65 -8.92 21.51
N GLU A 666 44.27 -8.40 20.46
CA GLU A 666 44.75 -7.02 20.36
C GLU A 666 43.87 -6.14 19.45
N MET A 667 43.78 -4.85 19.81
CA MET A 667 43.05 -3.85 19.04
C MET A 667 44.03 -3.11 18.13
N ASP A 668 43.87 -3.26 16.81
CA ASP A 668 44.65 -2.50 15.84
C ASP A 668 44.35 -1.00 15.96
N VAL A 669 45.38 -0.16 15.92
CA VAL A 669 45.27 1.32 15.94
C VAL A 669 44.32 1.84 14.84
N ALA A 670 44.37 1.24 13.64
CA ALA A 670 43.50 1.62 12.54
C ALA A 670 42.02 1.27 12.79
N THR A 671 41.76 0.17 13.48
CA THR A 671 40.40 -0.23 13.88
C THR A 671 39.88 0.68 14.99
N GLU A 672 40.72 1.03 15.97
CA GLU A 672 40.35 1.94 17.06
C GLU A 672 39.98 3.36 16.56
N ARG A 673 40.68 3.84 15.52
CA ARG A 673 40.42 5.12 14.85
C ARG A 673 39.38 5.03 13.72
N GLY A 674 38.77 3.86 13.52
CA GLY A 674 37.78 3.63 12.49
C GLY A 674 36.46 4.39 12.71
N TYR A 675 35.58 4.33 11.72
CA TYR A 675 34.23 4.89 11.82
C TYR A 675 33.43 4.23 12.95
N LEU A 676 32.52 4.99 13.54
CA LEU A 676 31.56 4.45 14.50
C LEU A 676 30.60 3.46 13.81
N PRO A 677 30.30 2.30 14.43
CA PRO A 677 29.34 1.35 13.90
C PRO A 677 27.98 1.96 13.54
N GLU A 678 27.51 2.93 14.34
CA GLU A 678 26.21 3.61 14.15
C GLU A 678 26.21 4.46 12.88
N TYR A 679 27.32 5.14 12.59
CA TYR A 679 27.46 5.92 11.36
C TYR A 679 27.41 5.00 10.13
N VAL A 680 28.19 3.90 10.16
CA VAL A 680 28.21 2.95 9.04
C VAL A 680 26.85 2.27 8.87
N ALA A 681 26.19 1.90 9.97
CA ALA A 681 24.84 1.34 9.93
C ALA A 681 23.83 2.29 9.30
N SER A 682 23.88 3.60 9.60
CA SER A 682 23.01 4.60 8.98
C SER A 682 23.25 4.72 7.47
N GLU A 683 24.52 4.72 7.02
CA GLU A 683 24.84 4.75 5.59
C GLU A 683 24.39 3.46 4.88
N VAL A 684 24.52 2.29 5.52
CA VAL A 684 23.96 1.03 5.01
C VAL A 684 22.45 1.12 4.89
N GLY A 685 21.75 1.65 5.92
CA GLY A 685 20.31 1.88 5.90
C GLY A 685 19.89 2.72 4.69
N LYS A 686 20.59 3.83 4.44
CA LYS A 686 20.36 4.68 3.25
C LYS A 686 20.61 3.94 1.94
N ALA A 687 21.70 3.16 1.85
CA ALA A 687 22.04 2.40 0.66
C ALA A 687 20.98 1.34 0.33
N VAL A 688 20.46 0.66 1.35
CA VAL A 688 19.39 -0.34 1.22
C VAL A 688 18.09 0.30 0.76
N VAL A 689 17.69 1.39 1.42
CA VAL A 689 16.54 2.22 1.05
C VAL A 689 16.61 2.68 -0.42
N GLN A 690 17.79 3.08 -0.87
CA GLN A 690 18.04 3.55 -2.24
C GLN A 690 18.32 2.42 -3.25
N LYS A 691 18.35 1.15 -2.81
CA LYS A 691 18.72 0.00 -3.63
C LYS A 691 20.05 0.19 -4.39
N LYS A 692 21.04 0.79 -3.73
CA LYS A 692 22.39 0.99 -4.31
C LYS A 692 23.07 -0.33 -4.63
N LYS A 693 23.89 -0.37 -5.67
CA LYS A 693 24.70 -1.55 -6.03
C LYS A 693 25.83 -1.78 -5.01
N GLU A 694 26.49 -0.70 -4.61
CA GLU A 694 27.70 -0.63 -3.77
C GLU A 694 27.66 0.58 -2.83
#